data_AF-A0A1F6A3X1-F1
#
_entry.id   AF-A0A1F6A3X1-F1
#
_cell.length_a   1.000
_cell.length_b   1.000
_cell.length_c   1.000
_cell.angle_alpha   90.00
_cell.angle_beta   90.00
_cell.angle_gamma   90.00
#
_symmetry.space_group_name_H-M   'P 1'
#
loop_
_entity.id
_entity.type
_entity.pdbx_description
1 polymer ?
#
loop_
_entity_poly.entity_id
_entity_poly.type
_entity_poly.pdbx_seq_one_letter_code
_entity_poly.pdbx_strand_id
1 'polypeptide(L)'
;MKQSGFAFIFIPIILAATTLLGLTAYKQSPQIRQEVTKITQAAKNLASNVEEAIRSNSIFPTKPGVGKSQPPRTGLLIGTGAPIDQALGSQKDKFCETLTTNGSTVNWLVLSWARIQPVNRNQWVWKQFDNWVDSYESCGQEIMVHLVSNASWATQPFPPDIKLSGNHSMPPKNWDDYYKFVYEVTKHYKGKITHYSVENEAHWPGNWGASREDYTKLLQNASKAVHAADPNAVVTDAGMSYEGLGYLTANWLVNEGRNQEALDFANSYTAHQEKAGQTVHFNTIDELKQTLAAPGVQDTIAWENNIFANHKYIDKLQIHNGAPWQNLEKVLEYLHTSLKGVGDDKPISWWEAWYGWRGAPGKGYDPDEHARELVRKMVIGFAGKVDRFVYWTMTDFAISEAHVGLIDNSGTPRPAAAAFKVISDKLTDGSFQQKLSLGSNVRAYEFSNHGKDIYILWSESDNATVTLPFTGAQVTDVTGKESTISTNTIQLTKSPVFVEPQQTNPLPPPPTTCKPRPACLDSKPACLLPEPAEGWCRPSPTGSNGISLGVYQPAADPFGHGTAVDQYTKEVGRKPAFAWFSVKWQNPNTGAYQQFDPRLLDQFRTRGIMPGLNWDASKGSALNENQPDFSWQAINSGMHDAYITQVAKDAAAYHYPFIVRVFAEMDGNWYPWGYSVNGNTNPADFVAAWKHVVDIFRKEGATNVQFAWCWAASVLTPSRIDQYKDVLKQLYPGDDYVDWIALDGYSNPASTKRSLQDDFQPAYQFLKTFTHRRMAFYEVGASEDPKDSMAKANWITQGFLTTIPQLFPDVKMVNWFNSINDRKTVNYAVDSSQNSLNAWKQVVASPLYQGNLFNSLAPTASAPTPVVALSSNPAPTPPSESPTRSPATSLDPTASILTIKINSPTNGSLVKKNTTATTQVESSLPVTKVEFYVKDSLKCTDTTFPYSCSVTLGSSVPSGQYLVTAKVTDSSGKSATNSITVFVN
;
A
#
# COMPACT_ATOMS: atom_id res chain seq x y z
N MET A 1 34.68 -38.87 -8.84
CA MET A 1 33.44 -38.42 -9.51
C MET A 1 32.48 -37.78 -8.50
N LYS A 2 32.86 -36.63 -7.91
CA LYS A 2 32.06 -35.94 -6.86
C LYS A 2 32.02 -34.41 -7.04
N GLN A 3 32.39 -33.87 -8.20
CA GLN A 3 32.46 -32.41 -8.42
C GLN A 3 32.03 -31.91 -9.80
N SER A 4 31.33 -32.71 -10.60
CA SER A 4 30.83 -32.23 -11.89
C SER A 4 29.43 -32.75 -12.12
N GLY A 5 28.52 -31.87 -12.55
CA GLY A 5 27.07 -32.08 -12.74
C GLY A 5 26.69 -33.08 -13.85
N PHE A 6 27.46 -34.16 -14.00
CA PHE A 6 27.26 -35.21 -14.99
C PHE A 6 26.31 -36.33 -14.53
N ALA A 7 25.86 -36.34 -13.27
CA ALA A 7 25.00 -37.40 -12.73
C ALA A 7 23.56 -37.40 -13.29
N PHE A 8 23.06 -36.26 -13.76
CA PHE A 8 21.67 -36.12 -14.24
C PHE A 8 21.38 -36.83 -15.57
N ILE A 9 22.40 -37.14 -16.36
CA ILE A 9 22.23 -37.76 -17.69
C ILE A 9 22.23 -39.31 -17.59
N PHE A 10 22.88 -39.88 -16.57
CA PHE A 10 23.06 -41.33 -16.47
C PHE A 10 21.96 -42.07 -15.70
N ILE A 11 21.22 -41.41 -14.81
CA ILE A 11 20.15 -42.06 -14.02
C ILE A 11 19.01 -42.58 -14.92
N PRO A 12 18.49 -41.82 -15.91
CA PRO A 12 17.49 -42.33 -16.85
C PRO A 12 18.05 -43.45 -17.73
N ILE A 13 19.34 -43.38 -18.09
CA ILE A 13 20.02 -44.39 -18.93
C ILE A 13 20.24 -45.69 -18.15
N ILE A 14 20.56 -45.62 -16.86
CA ILE A 14 20.70 -46.81 -15.99
C ILE A 14 19.33 -47.44 -15.73
N LEU A 15 18.29 -46.65 -15.46
CA LEU A 15 16.90 -47.14 -15.31
C LEU A 15 16.38 -47.75 -16.62
N ALA A 16 16.63 -47.11 -17.76
CA ALA A 16 16.29 -47.64 -19.07
C ALA A 16 17.10 -48.90 -19.41
N ALA A 17 18.39 -48.96 -19.07
CA ALA A 17 19.23 -50.14 -19.27
C ALA A 17 18.83 -51.31 -18.36
N THR A 18 18.40 -51.07 -17.12
CA THR A 18 17.84 -52.12 -16.24
C THR A 18 16.47 -52.60 -16.72
N THR A 19 15.70 -51.74 -17.38
CA THR A 19 14.41 -52.13 -17.97
C THR A 19 14.60 -52.87 -19.30
N LEU A 20 15.61 -52.50 -20.11
CA LEU A 20 15.95 -53.18 -21.37
C LEU A 20 16.68 -54.52 -21.15
N LEU A 21 17.63 -54.60 -20.22
CA LEU A 21 18.32 -55.86 -19.87
C LEU A 21 17.41 -56.81 -19.07
N GLY A 22 16.36 -56.27 -18.43
CA GLY A 22 15.37 -57.02 -17.66
C GLY A 22 14.35 -57.80 -18.50
N LEU A 23 14.24 -57.58 -19.81
CA LEU A 23 13.22 -58.26 -20.63
C LEU A 23 13.69 -59.57 -21.29
N THR A 24 14.98 -59.89 -21.27
CA THR A 24 15.50 -61.14 -21.85
C THR A 24 16.11 -62.12 -20.85
N ALA A 25 16.53 -61.69 -19.65
CA ALA A 25 17.18 -62.56 -18.65
C ALA A 25 16.34 -62.91 -17.40
N TYR A 26 15.15 -62.32 -17.23
CA TYR A 26 14.36 -62.42 -15.98
C TYR A 26 13.79 -63.83 -15.67
N LYS A 27 13.79 -64.73 -16.66
CA LYS A 27 13.18 -66.07 -16.52
C LYS A 27 14.12 -67.20 -16.10
N GLN A 28 15.45 -67.01 -15.98
CA GLN A 28 16.38 -68.16 -15.90
C GLN A 28 17.24 -68.33 -14.63
N SER A 29 17.31 -67.39 -13.67
CA SER A 29 18.03 -67.67 -12.41
C SER A 29 17.49 -66.87 -11.20
N PRO A 30 17.21 -67.54 -10.05
CA PRO A 30 16.84 -66.87 -8.80
C PRO A 30 17.90 -65.90 -8.26
N GLN A 31 19.18 -66.17 -8.51
CA GLN A 31 20.30 -65.34 -8.04
C GLN A 31 20.35 -63.98 -8.76
N ILE A 32 20.04 -63.96 -10.06
CA ILE A 32 19.98 -62.72 -10.85
C ILE A 32 18.82 -61.83 -10.38
N ARG A 33 17.67 -62.42 -10.01
CA ARG A 33 16.55 -61.66 -9.44
C ARG A 33 16.94 -60.95 -8.15
N GLN A 34 17.68 -61.64 -7.27
CA GLN A 34 18.10 -61.08 -6.00
C GLN A 34 19.06 -59.89 -6.17
N GLU A 35 19.99 -59.97 -7.14
CA GLU A 35 20.91 -58.87 -7.45
C GLU A 35 20.21 -57.69 -8.14
N VAL A 36 19.26 -57.94 -9.05
CA VAL A 36 18.45 -56.87 -9.67
C VAL A 36 17.60 -56.14 -8.64
N THR A 37 17.03 -56.84 -7.66
CA THR A 37 16.29 -56.21 -6.55
C THR A 37 17.22 -55.35 -5.68
N LYS A 38 18.44 -55.80 -5.37
CA LYS A 38 19.43 -55.01 -4.62
C LYS A 38 19.85 -53.74 -5.37
N ILE A 39 20.11 -53.84 -6.67
CA ILE A 39 20.48 -52.69 -7.51
C ILE A 39 19.32 -51.69 -7.62
N THR A 40 18.09 -52.17 -7.78
CA THR A 40 16.90 -51.32 -7.84
C THR A 40 16.66 -50.59 -6.52
N GLN A 41 16.86 -51.27 -5.38
CA GLN A 41 16.72 -50.66 -4.07
C GLN A 41 17.85 -49.64 -3.79
N ALA A 42 19.08 -49.94 -4.20
CA ALA A 42 20.20 -49.01 -4.11
C ALA A 42 19.97 -47.75 -4.97
N ALA A 43 19.40 -47.91 -6.17
CA ALA A 43 19.03 -46.79 -7.04
C ALA A 43 17.90 -45.92 -6.45
N LYS A 44 16.88 -46.53 -5.83
CA LYS A 44 15.81 -45.81 -5.12
C LYS A 44 16.34 -45.05 -3.91
N ASN A 45 17.22 -45.67 -3.12
CA ASN A 45 17.85 -45.03 -1.97
C ASN A 45 18.77 -43.88 -2.41
N LEU A 46 19.50 -44.04 -3.53
CA LEU A 46 20.32 -42.97 -4.10
C LEU A 46 19.46 -41.81 -4.63
N ALA A 47 18.31 -42.09 -5.27
CA ALA A 47 17.38 -41.05 -5.72
C ALA A 47 16.76 -40.28 -4.53
N SER A 48 16.36 -40.98 -3.47
CA SER A 48 15.85 -40.37 -2.24
C SER A 48 16.90 -39.50 -1.55
N ASN A 49 18.15 -39.99 -1.46
CA ASN A 49 19.26 -39.23 -0.87
C ASN A 49 19.69 -38.03 -1.74
N VAL A 50 19.48 -38.10 -3.06
CA VAL A 50 19.71 -36.97 -3.98
C VAL A 50 18.58 -35.94 -3.87
N GLU A 51 17.32 -36.34 -3.72
CA GLU A 51 16.23 -35.40 -3.39
C GLU A 51 16.45 -34.70 -2.05
N GLU A 52 16.94 -35.42 -1.04
CA GLU A 52 17.26 -34.88 0.27
C GLU A 52 18.52 -33.99 0.26
N ALA A 53 19.50 -34.30 -0.59
CA ALA A 53 20.67 -33.45 -0.85
C ALA A 53 20.32 -32.19 -1.67
N ILE A 54 19.36 -32.26 -2.58
CA ILE A 54 18.84 -31.10 -3.34
C ILE A 54 18.04 -30.17 -2.42
N ARG A 55 17.29 -30.73 -1.46
CA ARG A 55 16.60 -29.92 -0.43
C ARG A 55 17.56 -29.22 0.53
N SER A 56 18.79 -29.72 0.70
CA SER A 56 19.73 -29.24 1.71
C SER A 56 20.90 -28.38 1.19
N ASN A 57 21.12 -28.28 -0.13
CA ASN A 57 22.22 -27.48 -0.70
C ASN A 57 21.72 -26.41 -1.71
N SER A 58 21.47 -25.21 -1.20
CA SER A 58 21.10 -24.02 -2.00
C SER A 58 22.37 -23.29 -2.48
N ILE A 59 22.95 -23.71 -3.61
CA ILE A 59 24.01 -22.95 -4.28
C ILE A 59 23.70 -22.90 -5.78
N PHE A 60 22.77 -22.03 -6.18
CA PHE A 60 22.71 -21.26 -7.45
C PHE A 60 21.57 -20.23 -7.32
N PRO A 61 21.69 -19.02 -7.89
CA PRO A 61 20.79 -17.90 -7.61
C PRO A 61 19.40 -18.15 -8.18
N THR A 62 18.40 -18.26 -7.30
CA THR A 62 16.99 -18.30 -7.68
C THR A 62 16.53 -16.91 -8.12
N LYS A 63 15.81 -16.87 -9.25
CA LYS A 63 14.90 -15.78 -9.62
C LYS A 63 13.93 -15.46 -8.45
N PRO A 64 13.31 -14.26 -8.42
CA PRO A 64 12.40 -13.86 -7.34
C PRO A 64 11.25 -14.86 -7.16
N GLY A 65 10.89 -15.06 -5.89
CA GLY A 65 10.02 -16.09 -5.30
C GLY A 65 8.88 -16.67 -6.13
N VAL A 66 8.86 -18.00 -6.23
CA VAL A 66 7.60 -18.75 -6.11
C VAL A 66 7.36 -18.86 -4.60
N GLY A 67 6.41 -18.08 -4.08
CA GLY A 67 6.03 -18.08 -2.67
C GLY A 67 5.55 -19.46 -2.22
N LYS A 68 5.74 -19.77 -0.93
CA LYS A 68 5.00 -20.87 -0.30
C LYS A 68 3.51 -20.53 -0.36
N SER A 69 2.66 -21.51 -0.68
CA SER A 69 1.21 -21.35 -0.82
C SER A 69 0.61 -20.59 0.36
N GLN A 70 0.01 -19.42 0.11
CA GLN A 70 -0.80 -18.73 1.12
C GLN A 70 -2.22 -19.33 1.09
N PRO A 71 -2.76 -19.77 2.24
CA PRO A 71 -4.17 -20.14 2.30
C PRO A 71 -5.05 -18.90 2.03
N PRO A 72 -6.31 -19.08 1.56
CA PRO A 72 -7.26 -17.98 1.46
C PRO A 72 -7.37 -17.23 2.78
N ARG A 73 -7.49 -15.89 2.75
CA ARG A 73 -7.56 -15.11 4.00
C ARG A 73 -8.81 -15.46 4.79
N THR A 74 -8.68 -15.48 6.11
CA THR A 74 -9.82 -15.70 7.03
C THR A 74 -10.38 -14.35 7.47
N GLY A 75 -11.71 -14.24 7.56
CA GLY A 75 -12.40 -12.98 7.92
C GLY A 75 -13.20 -12.39 6.75
N LEU A 76 -13.88 -11.27 7.01
CA LEU A 76 -14.64 -10.55 6.00
C LEU A 76 -13.67 -9.82 5.05
N LEU A 77 -13.76 -10.04 3.74
CA LEU A 77 -13.05 -9.19 2.77
C LEU A 77 -14.02 -8.35 1.94
N ILE A 78 -13.64 -7.09 1.77
CA ILE A 78 -14.35 -6.12 0.96
C ILE A 78 -13.48 -5.73 -0.23
N GLY A 79 -14.08 -5.76 -1.40
CA GLY A 79 -13.36 -5.53 -2.65
C GLY A 79 -14.22 -4.92 -3.73
N THR A 80 -13.60 -4.73 -4.89
CA THR A 80 -14.29 -4.26 -6.10
C THR A 80 -14.02 -5.21 -7.24
N GLY A 81 -14.94 -5.33 -8.19
CA GLY A 81 -14.67 -5.96 -9.47
C GLY A 81 -14.08 -4.89 -10.38
N ALA A 82 -12.78 -4.93 -10.64
CA ALA A 82 -12.12 -3.95 -11.51
C ALA A 82 -11.20 -4.72 -12.46
N PRO A 83 -11.70 -5.19 -13.62
CA PRO A 83 -10.89 -5.97 -14.53
C PRO A 83 -9.76 -5.09 -15.06
N ILE A 84 -8.52 -5.40 -14.70
CA ILE A 84 -7.32 -4.68 -15.16
C ILE A 84 -7.21 -4.65 -16.70
N ASP A 85 -7.91 -5.55 -17.39
CA ASP A 85 -8.01 -5.59 -18.84
C ASP A 85 -9.04 -4.61 -19.44
N GLN A 86 -9.98 -4.12 -18.62
CA GLN A 86 -10.95 -3.07 -18.95
C GLN A 86 -10.48 -1.68 -18.48
N ALA A 87 -9.47 -1.59 -17.62
CA ALA A 87 -8.84 -0.31 -17.25
C ALA A 87 -8.24 0.40 -18.47
N LEU A 88 -8.66 1.66 -18.70
CA LEU A 88 -8.27 2.46 -19.86
C LEU A 88 -7.03 3.34 -19.56
N GLY A 89 -6.10 3.42 -20.52
CA GLY A 89 -5.04 4.45 -20.56
C GLY A 89 -4.28 4.65 -19.23
N SER A 90 -4.29 5.89 -18.73
CA SER A 90 -3.62 6.34 -17.49
C SER A 90 -4.17 5.73 -16.20
N GLN A 91 -5.31 5.03 -16.24
CA GLN A 91 -5.87 4.34 -15.07
C GLN A 91 -5.14 3.02 -14.76
N LYS A 92 -4.46 2.41 -15.75
CA LYS A 92 -3.59 1.25 -15.50
C LYS A 92 -2.39 1.62 -14.63
N ASP A 93 -1.83 2.81 -14.83
CA ASP A 93 -0.69 3.31 -14.06
C ASP A 93 -1.07 3.67 -12.61
N LYS A 94 -2.35 3.98 -12.37
CA LYS A 94 -2.92 4.26 -11.04
C LYS A 94 -3.70 3.08 -10.46
N PHE A 95 -3.64 1.91 -11.08
CA PHE A 95 -4.50 0.78 -10.72
C PHE A 95 -4.37 0.38 -9.25
N CYS A 96 -3.13 0.19 -8.76
CA CYS A 96 -2.89 -0.10 -7.35
C CYS A 96 -3.31 1.05 -6.42
N GLU A 97 -3.01 2.30 -6.80
CA GLU A 97 -3.39 3.48 -6.02
C GLU A 97 -4.91 3.55 -5.85
N THR A 98 -5.67 3.33 -6.92
CA THR A 98 -7.13 3.34 -6.90
C THR A 98 -7.70 2.23 -6.02
N LEU A 99 -7.19 0.99 -6.13
CA LEU A 99 -7.66 -0.12 -5.29
C LEU A 99 -7.35 0.12 -3.81
N THR A 100 -6.10 0.49 -3.50
CA THR A 100 -5.63 0.63 -2.11
C THR A 100 -6.21 1.87 -1.42
N THR A 101 -6.27 3.01 -2.11
CA THR A 101 -6.82 4.26 -1.53
C THR A 101 -8.30 4.10 -1.17
N ASN A 102 -9.06 3.35 -1.97
CA ASN A 102 -10.48 3.10 -1.70
C ASN A 102 -10.72 1.90 -0.75
N GLY A 103 -9.69 1.24 -0.23
CA GLY A 103 -9.84 0.16 0.75
C GLY A 103 -10.20 -1.21 0.18
N SER A 104 -10.10 -1.43 -1.13
CA SER A 104 -10.30 -2.75 -1.74
C SER A 104 -9.19 -3.71 -1.28
N THR A 105 -9.56 -4.93 -0.89
CA THR A 105 -8.62 -5.98 -0.46
C THR A 105 -8.78 -7.31 -1.19
N VAL A 106 -9.84 -7.45 -1.98
CA VAL A 106 -10.10 -8.60 -2.86
C VAL A 106 -10.57 -8.10 -4.22
N ASN A 107 -10.21 -8.79 -5.29
CA ASN A 107 -10.63 -8.45 -6.65
C ASN A 107 -10.77 -9.71 -7.49
N TRP A 108 -11.52 -9.63 -8.58
CA TRP A 108 -11.62 -10.72 -9.55
C TRP A 108 -11.26 -10.27 -10.96
N LEU A 109 -10.77 -11.22 -11.76
CA LEU A 109 -10.48 -11.03 -13.18
C LEU A 109 -10.95 -12.22 -14.01
N VAL A 110 -11.18 -12.01 -15.31
CA VAL A 110 -11.60 -13.06 -16.23
C VAL A 110 -10.37 -13.75 -16.83
N LEU A 111 -10.24 -15.05 -16.58
CA LEU A 111 -9.15 -15.89 -17.08
C LEU A 111 -9.65 -16.76 -18.23
N SER A 112 -9.27 -16.37 -19.45
CA SER A 112 -9.73 -16.97 -20.70
C SER A 112 -8.82 -18.09 -21.19
N TRP A 113 -9.41 -19.25 -21.47
CA TRP A 113 -8.69 -20.36 -22.10
C TRP A 113 -8.12 -19.96 -23.46
N ALA A 114 -8.88 -19.23 -24.29
CA ALA A 114 -8.38 -18.75 -25.58
C ALA A 114 -7.18 -17.80 -25.46
N ARG A 115 -7.09 -16.98 -24.40
CA ARG A 115 -5.95 -16.07 -24.21
C ARG A 115 -4.70 -16.79 -23.70
N ILE A 116 -4.86 -17.82 -22.87
CA ILE A 116 -3.74 -18.61 -22.35
C ILE A 116 -3.27 -19.68 -23.35
N GLN A 117 -4.18 -20.30 -24.11
CA GLN A 117 -3.87 -21.26 -25.16
C GLN A 117 -4.52 -20.86 -26.49
N PRO A 118 -3.94 -19.89 -27.23
CA PRO A 118 -4.60 -19.29 -28.38
C PRO A 118 -4.70 -20.18 -29.63
N VAL A 119 -3.81 -21.16 -29.78
CA VAL A 119 -3.67 -21.89 -31.05
C VAL A 119 -3.95 -23.38 -30.90
N ASN A 120 -3.35 -24.04 -29.90
CA ASN A 120 -3.48 -25.47 -29.67
C ASN A 120 -3.03 -25.85 -28.25
N ARG A 121 -3.23 -27.12 -27.89
CA ARG A 121 -2.91 -27.71 -26.56
C ARG A 121 -1.46 -27.54 -26.08
N ASN A 122 -0.50 -27.26 -26.98
CA ASN A 122 0.92 -27.20 -26.64
C ASN A 122 1.47 -25.77 -26.56
N GLN A 123 0.67 -24.75 -26.92
CA GLN A 123 1.13 -23.37 -26.96
C GLN A 123 0.49 -22.56 -25.83
N TRP A 124 1.29 -22.27 -24.81
CA TRP A 124 0.90 -21.51 -23.63
C TRP A 124 1.42 -20.07 -23.67
N VAL A 125 0.58 -19.11 -23.32
CA VAL A 125 0.89 -17.68 -23.25
C VAL A 125 0.53 -17.15 -21.87
N TRP A 126 1.53 -17.00 -21.01
CA TRP A 126 1.35 -16.61 -19.60
C TRP A 126 1.53 -15.12 -19.37
N LYS A 127 2.43 -14.49 -20.12
CA LYS A 127 2.98 -13.15 -19.83
C LYS A 127 1.94 -12.08 -19.48
N GLN A 128 0.81 -12.03 -20.19
CA GLN A 128 -0.22 -11.04 -19.93
C GLN A 128 -0.91 -11.28 -18.58
N PHE A 129 -1.30 -12.52 -18.28
CA PHE A 129 -1.94 -12.87 -17.02
C PHE A 129 -0.95 -12.83 -15.86
N ASP A 130 0.31 -13.24 -16.07
CA ASP A 130 1.38 -13.10 -15.07
C ASP A 130 1.49 -11.63 -14.62
N ASN A 131 1.56 -10.70 -15.58
CA ASN A 131 1.62 -9.28 -15.28
C ASN A 131 0.40 -8.79 -14.50
N TRP A 132 -0.80 -9.30 -14.81
CA TRP A 132 -2.02 -8.92 -14.10
C TRP A 132 -2.03 -9.46 -12.68
N VAL A 133 -1.77 -10.75 -12.51
CA VAL A 133 -1.70 -11.41 -11.19
C VAL A 133 -0.64 -10.75 -10.32
N ASP A 134 0.56 -10.50 -10.86
CA ASP A 134 1.63 -9.80 -10.14
C ASP A 134 1.22 -8.37 -9.77
N SER A 135 0.45 -7.67 -10.62
CA SER A 135 -0.08 -6.35 -10.30
C SER A 135 -1.02 -6.41 -9.10
N TYR A 136 -2.05 -7.28 -9.14
CA TYR A 136 -2.99 -7.44 -8.03
C TYR A 136 -2.27 -7.85 -6.72
N GLU A 137 -1.32 -8.78 -6.80
CA GLU A 137 -0.52 -9.23 -5.66
C GLU A 137 0.29 -8.07 -5.07
N SER A 138 0.93 -7.25 -5.92
CA SER A 138 1.69 -6.07 -5.48
C SER A 138 0.82 -5.01 -4.79
N CYS A 139 -0.46 -4.90 -5.16
CA CYS A 139 -1.41 -4.03 -4.48
C CYS A 139 -2.04 -4.67 -3.22
N GLY A 140 -1.61 -5.88 -2.83
CA GLY A 140 -2.11 -6.60 -1.66
C GLY A 140 -3.52 -7.18 -1.79
N GLN A 141 -4.01 -7.39 -3.02
CA GLN A 141 -5.34 -7.96 -3.27
C GLN A 141 -5.32 -9.49 -3.16
N GLU A 142 -6.33 -10.07 -2.53
CA GLU A 142 -6.70 -11.46 -2.76
C GLU A 142 -7.28 -11.60 -4.18
N ILE A 143 -6.79 -12.57 -4.95
CA ILE A 143 -7.12 -12.73 -6.37
C ILE A 143 -8.11 -13.89 -6.54
N MET A 144 -9.24 -13.58 -7.15
CA MET A 144 -10.28 -14.51 -7.57
C MET A 144 -10.39 -14.49 -9.10
N VAL A 145 -10.81 -15.58 -9.74
CA VAL A 145 -10.93 -15.62 -11.20
C VAL A 145 -12.23 -16.26 -11.67
N HIS A 146 -12.77 -15.74 -12.78
CA HIS A 146 -13.72 -16.48 -13.61
C HIS A 146 -12.93 -17.24 -14.69
N LEU A 147 -12.99 -18.57 -14.66
CA LEU A 147 -12.43 -19.44 -15.70
C LEU A 147 -13.43 -19.57 -16.85
N VAL A 148 -13.09 -19.04 -18.03
CA VAL A 148 -13.99 -19.08 -19.20
C VAL A 148 -13.47 -20.00 -20.32
N SER A 149 -14.30 -20.93 -20.79
CA SER A 149 -13.95 -21.94 -21.79
C SER A 149 -14.30 -21.51 -23.20
N ASN A 150 -13.49 -20.61 -23.77
CA ASN A 150 -13.74 -19.98 -25.08
C ASN A 150 -12.66 -20.26 -26.14
N ALA A 151 -11.80 -21.27 -25.93
CA ALA A 151 -10.73 -21.63 -26.87
C ALA A 151 -11.27 -22.35 -28.12
N SER A 152 -11.36 -21.66 -29.26
CA SER A 152 -11.96 -22.17 -30.51
C SER A 152 -11.38 -23.50 -31.03
N TRP A 153 -10.10 -23.76 -30.79
CA TRP A 153 -9.48 -25.04 -31.15
C TRP A 153 -9.96 -26.19 -30.24
N ALA A 154 -10.27 -25.89 -28.98
CA ALA A 154 -10.58 -26.86 -27.92
C ALA A 154 -12.08 -27.02 -27.62
N THR A 155 -12.93 -26.06 -27.99
CA THR A 155 -14.35 -26.02 -27.60
C THR A 155 -15.28 -26.24 -28.80
N GLN A 156 -16.47 -26.78 -28.55
CA GLN A 156 -17.48 -27.02 -29.59
C GLN A 156 -17.83 -25.70 -30.31
N PRO A 157 -18.11 -25.76 -31.63
CA PRO A 157 -18.52 -24.56 -32.37
C PRO A 157 -19.87 -24.05 -31.86
N PHE A 158 -20.07 -22.73 -31.93
CA PHE A 158 -21.34 -22.12 -31.58
C PHE A 158 -22.46 -22.57 -32.54
N PRO A 159 -23.71 -22.74 -32.05
CA PRO A 159 -24.85 -22.99 -32.92
C PRO A 159 -25.05 -21.86 -33.95
N PRO A 160 -25.31 -22.18 -35.24
CA PRO A 160 -25.35 -21.20 -36.32
C PRO A 160 -26.54 -20.23 -36.28
N ASP A 161 -27.55 -20.52 -35.46
CA ASP A 161 -28.76 -19.73 -35.23
C ASP A 161 -28.59 -18.60 -34.20
N ILE A 162 -27.50 -18.62 -33.43
CA ILE A 162 -27.22 -17.60 -32.41
C ILE A 162 -26.18 -16.59 -32.95
N LYS A 163 -26.64 -15.42 -33.38
CA LYS A 163 -25.76 -14.29 -33.77
C LYS A 163 -25.30 -13.55 -32.52
N LEU A 164 -24.07 -13.79 -32.06
CA LEU A 164 -23.48 -13.05 -30.95
C LEU A 164 -22.19 -12.33 -31.36
N SER A 165 -21.85 -11.26 -30.65
CA SER A 165 -20.61 -10.50 -30.81
C SER A 165 -19.61 -10.84 -29.69
N GLY A 166 -18.60 -11.69 -29.93
CA GLY A 166 -17.46 -11.84 -29.02
C GLY A 166 -17.07 -13.27 -28.57
N ASN A 167 -16.30 -13.33 -27.48
CA ASN A 167 -15.58 -14.50 -26.94
C ASN A 167 -16.47 -15.38 -26.03
N HIS A 168 -17.44 -16.10 -26.59
CA HIS A 168 -18.41 -16.91 -25.84
C HIS A 168 -17.86 -18.30 -25.42
N SER A 169 -18.31 -18.83 -24.28
CA SER A 169 -17.89 -20.15 -23.79
C SER A 169 -18.74 -21.28 -24.36
N MET A 170 -18.08 -22.39 -24.69
CA MET A 170 -18.70 -23.62 -25.19
C MET A 170 -18.06 -24.85 -24.53
N PRO A 171 -18.77 -26.00 -24.47
CA PRO A 171 -18.23 -27.23 -23.94
C PRO A 171 -16.92 -27.64 -24.62
N PRO A 172 -15.95 -28.21 -23.89
CA PRO A 172 -14.75 -28.78 -24.48
C PRO A 172 -15.09 -29.90 -25.48
N LYS A 173 -14.38 -29.96 -26.62
CA LYS A 173 -14.36 -31.13 -27.52
C LYS A 173 -13.79 -32.36 -26.83
N ASN A 174 -12.84 -32.13 -25.92
CA ASN A 174 -12.19 -33.14 -25.11
C ASN A 174 -12.05 -32.66 -23.66
N TRP A 175 -12.70 -33.36 -22.74
CA TRP A 175 -12.70 -33.03 -21.31
C TRP A 175 -11.32 -33.15 -20.66
N ASP A 176 -10.42 -33.97 -21.19
CA ASP A 176 -9.04 -34.07 -20.68
C ASP A 176 -8.22 -32.83 -21.02
N ASP A 177 -8.50 -32.16 -22.14
CA ASP A 177 -7.82 -30.92 -22.50
C ASP A 177 -8.24 -29.78 -21.57
N TYR A 178 -9.53 -29.73 -21.18
CA TYR A 178 -10.01 -28.76 -20.18
C TYR A 178 -9.46 -29.07 -18.78
N TYR A 179 -9.44 -30.33 -18.37
CA TYR A 179 -8.83 -30.74 -17.10
C TYR A 179 -7.38 -30.26 -17.02
N LYS A 180 -6.58 -30.53 -18.06
CA LYS A 180 -5.18 -30.11 -18.12
C LYS A 180 -5.04 -28.60 -18.12
N PHE A 181 -5.91 -27.88 -18.83
CA PHE A 181 -5.93 -26.42 -18.80
C PHE A 181 -6.12 -25.89 -17.38
N VAL A 182 -7.19 -26.30 -16.70
CA VAL A 182 -7.50 -25.84 -15.34
C VAL A 182 -6.41 -26.28 -14.35
N TYR A 183 -5.90 -27.50 -14.48
CA TYR A 183 -4.83 -28.02 -13.63
C TYR A 183 -3.54 -27.21 -13.77
N GLU A 184 -3.06 -26.96 -15.00
CA GLU A 184 -1.81 -26.22 -15.20
C GLU A 184 -1.98 -24.73 -14.86
N VAL A 185 -3.15 -24.11 -15.10
CA VAL A 185 -3.44 -22.75 -14.62
C VAL A 185 -3.40 -22.69 -13.09
N THR A 186 -4.08 -23.60 -12.41
CA THR A 186 -4.13 -23.63 -10.94
C THR A 186 -2.75 -23.88 -10.35
N LYS A 187 -2.01 -24.82 -10.94
CA LYS A 187 -0.63 -25.13 -10.53
C LYS A 187 0.33 -23.98 -10.77
N HIS A 188 0.20 -23.27 -11.90
CA HIS A 188 1.03 -22.12 -12.24
C HIS A 188 0.81 -20.95 -11.28
N TYR A 189 -0.44 -20.70 -10.88
CA TYR A 189 -0.79 -19.62 -9.94
C TYR A 189 -1.01 -20.09 -8.49
N LYS A 190 -0.51 -21.28 -8.14
CA LYS A 190 -0.66 -21.87 -6.81
C LYS A 190 -0.17 -20.91 -5.73
N GLY A 191 -1.04 -20.62 -4.76
CA GLY A 191 -0.75 -19.66 -3.69
C GLY A 191 -0.86 -18.18 -4.05
N LYS A 192 -1.15 -17.83 -5.31
CA LYS A 192 -1.44 -16.45 -5.75
C LYS A 192 -2.92 -16.23 -6.03
N ILE A 193 -3.54 -17.15 -6.79
CA ILE A 193 -5.00 -17.16 -7.01
C ILE A 193 -5.61 -18.11 -5.99
N THR A 194 -6.65 -17.66 -5.30
CA THR A 194 -7.26 -18.39 -4.19
C THR A 194 -8.64 -18.94 -4.53
N HIS A 195 -9.36 -18.30 -5.47
CA HIS A 195 -10.72 -18.68 -5.84
C HIS A 195 -10.88 -18.81 -7.36
N TYR A 196 -11.57 -19.86 -7.78
CA TYR A 196 -11.84 -20.20 -9.18
C TYR A 196 -13.35 -20.39 -9.39
N SER A 197 -14.01 -19.38 -9.92
CA SER A 197 -15.37 -19.46 -10.45
C SER A 197 -15.34 -20.11 -11.82
N VAL A 198 -16.22 -21.08 -12.06
CA VAL A 198 -16.33 -21.76 -13.34
C VAL A 198 -17.41 -21.05 -14.17
N GLU A 199 -16.98 -20.31 -15.20
CA GLU A 199 -17.81 -19.42 -16.01
C GLU A 199 -18.36 -18.19 -15.24
N ASN A 200 -19.31 -17.48 -15.87
CA ASN A 200 -20.00 -16.32 -15.31
C ASN A 200 -21.47 -16.37 -15.71
N GLU A 201 -22.41 -16.38 -14.77
CA GLU A 201 -23.86 -16.48 -14.97
C GLU A 201 -24.26 -17.43 -16.10
N ALA A 202 -23.88 -18.71 -16.00
CA ALA A 202 -23.93 -19.69 -17.09
C ALA A 202 -25.35 -20.01 -17.62
N HIS A 203 -26.41 -19.54 -16.96
CA HIS A 203 -27.76 -19.67 -17.49
C HIS A 203 -28.01 -18.72 -18.69
N TRP A 204 -27.24 -17.62 -18.81
CA TRP A 204 -27.33 -16.71 -19.95
C TRP A 204 -26.64 -17.31 -21.19
N PRO A 205 -27.34 -17.47 -22.33
CA PRO A 205 -26.75 -17.99 -23.56
C PRO A 205 -25.56 -17.16 -24.09
N GLY A 206 -25.50 -15.89 -23.70
CA GLY A 206 -24.39 -15.00 -24.01
C GLY A 206 -23.09 -15.34 -23.28
N ASN A 207 -23.16 -15.99 -22.13
CA ASN A 207 -21.96 -16.40 -21.37
C ASN A 207 -21.63 -17.88 -21.62
N TRP A 208 -22.65 -18.74 -21.68
CA TRP A 208 -22.50 -20.19 -21.90
C TRP A 208 -23.49 -20.68 -22.95
N GLY A 209 -22.98 -21.17 -24.08
CA GLY A 209 -23.82 -21.52 -25.24
C GLY A 209 -24.36 -22.96 -25.28
N ALA A 210 -24.38 -23.68 -24.15
CA ALA A 210 -24.75 -25.11 -24.12
C ALA A 210 -25.67 -25.48 -22.94
N SER A 211 -25.97 -26.77 -22.79
CA SER A 211 -26.90 -27.28 -21.78
C SER A 211 -26.39 -27.13 -20.35
N ARG A 212 -27.32 -27.17 -19.38
CA ARG A 212 -26.99 -27.21 -17.94
C ARG A 212 -26.23 -28.48 -17.57
N GLU A 213 -26.50 -29.60 -18.24
CA GLU A 213 -25.80 -30.85 -18.05
C GLU A 213 -24.34 -30.74 -18.50
N ASP A 214 -24.06 -30.00 -19.58
CA ASP A 214 -22.68 -29.76 -20.03
C ASP A 214 -21.94 -28.78 -19.12
N TYR A 215 -22.63 -27.76 -18.59
CA TYR A 215 -22.06 -26.89 -17.55
C TYR A 215 -21.73 -27.70 -16.29
N THR A 216 -22.61 -28.60 -15.85
CA THR A 216 -22.35 -29.50 -14.71
C THR A 216 -21.09 -30.34 -14.94
N LYS A 217 -20.88 -30.89 -16.16
CA LYS A 217 -19.64 -31.61 -16.49
C LYS A 217 -18.41 -30.71 -16.45
N LEU A 218 -18.53 -29.47 -16.92
CA LEU A 218 -17.46 -28.46 -16.85
C LEU A 218 -17.07 -28.19 -15.40
N LEU A 219 -18.04 -27.89 -14.53
CA LEU A 219 -17.85 -27.64 -13.11
C LEU A 219 -17.18 -28.83 -12.40
N GLN A 220 -17.65 -30.04 -12.66
CA GLN A 220 -17.04 -31.28 -12.13
C GLN A 220 -15.58 -31.42 -12.54
N ASN A 221 -15.28 -31.15 -13.81
CA ASN A 221 -13.95 -31.32 -14.36
C ASN A 221 -12.98 -30.25 -13.82
N ALA A 222 -13.44 -28.99 -13.74
CA ALA A 222 -12.69 -27.88 -13.15
C ALA A 222 -12.43 -28.10 -11.66
N SER A 223 -13.45 -28.44 -10.88
CA SER A 223 -13.34 -28.73 -9.44
C SER A 223 -12.27 -29.79 -9.16
N LYS A 224 -12.34 -30.92 -9.86
CA LYS A 224 -11.34 -31.99 -9.79
C LYS A 224 -9.93 -31.52 -10.16
N ALA A 225 -9.79 -30.64 -11.15
CA ALA A 225 -8.50 -30.14 -11.61
C ALA A 225 -7.88 -29.14 -10.62
N VAL A 226 -8.70 -28.22 -10.10
CA VAL A 226 -8.28 -27.21 -9.12
C VAL A 226 -7.76 -27.89 -7.87
N HIS A 227 -8.55 -28.76 -7.22
CA HIS A 227 -8.14 -29.41 -5.98
C HIS A 227 -6.96 -30.38 -6.15
N ALA A 228 -6.80 -30.96 -7.34
CA ALA A 228 -5.63 -31.80 -7.64
C ALA A 228 -4.33 -30.97 -7.75
N ALA A 229 -4.40 -29.73 -8.22
CA ALA A 229 -3.25 -28.83 -8.33
C ALA A 229 -2.97 -28.09 -7.00
N ASP A 230 -4.03 -27.57 -6.38
CA ASP A 230 -3.99 -26.87 -5.10
C ASP A 230 -5.18 -27.26 -4.20
N PRO A 231 -4.96 -28.15 -3.21
CA PRO A 231 -6.02 -28.55 -2.27
C PRO A 231 -6.57 -27.41 -1.39
N ASN A 232 -5.90 -26.26 -1.33
CA ASN A 232 -6.35 -25.10 -0.54
C ASN A 232 -7.14 -24.07 -1.37
N ALA A 233 -7.19 -24.23 -2.69
CA ALA A 233 -7.94 -23.34 -3.57
C ALA A 233 -9.44 -23.60 -3.44
N VAL A 234 -10.23 -22.53 -3.60
CA VAL A 234 -11.69 -22.53 -3.50
C VAL A 234 -12.30 -22.55 -4.88
N VAL A 235 -13.27 -23.43 -5.12
CA VAL A 235 -14.05 -23.50 -6.36
C VAL A 235 -15.45 -22.95 -6.11
N THR A 236 -15.93 -22.07 -6.98
CA THR A 236 -17.31 -21.55 -6.96
C THR A 236 -18.04 -21.87 -8.25
N ASP A 237 -19.37 -21.80 -8.22
CA ASP A 237 -20.20 -21.85 -9.43
C ASP A 237 -20.03 -20.55 -10.25
N ALA A 238 -20.75 -20.46 -11.38
CA ALA A 238 -20.73 -19.33 -12.29
C ALA A 238 -21.29 -18.02 -11.70
N GLY A 239 -21.90 -18.07 -10.51
CA GLY A 239 -22.62 -16.96 -9.90
C GLY A 239 -24.09 -17.00 -10.29
N MET A 240 -24.95 -17.15 -9.28
CA MET A 240 -26.40 -17.02 -9.46
C MET A 240 -26.75 -15.58 -9.79
N SER A 241 -27.51 -15.40 -10.87
CA SER A 241 -27.78 -14.06 -11.38
C SER A 241 -28.85 -13.31 -10.59
N TYR A 242 -28.89 -11.99 -10.78
CA TYR A 242 -29.94 -11.16 -10.22
C TYR A 242 -31.35 -11.66 -10.57
N GLU A 243 -31.59 -11.98 -11.84
CA GLU A 243 -32.91 -12.42 -12.31
C GLU A 243 -33.25 -13.81 -11.75
N GLY A 244 -32.29 -14.73 -11.76
CA GLY A 244 -32.43 -16.06 -11.20
C GLY A 244 -32.77 -16.06 -9.71
N LEU A 245 -32.05 -15.27 -8.90
CA LEU A 245 -32.31 -15.12 -7.47
C LEU A 245 -33.70 -14.58 -7.17
N GLY A 246 -34.19 -13.63 -7.97
CA GLY A 246 -35.53 -13.08 -7.86
C GLY A 246 -36.60 -14.14 -8.11
N TYR A 247 -36.49 -14.88 -9.22
CA TYR A 247 -37.45 -15.92 -9.57
C TYR A 247 -37.45 -17.07 -8.56
N LEU A 248 -36.28 -17.52 -8.12
CA LEU A 248 -36.17 -18.59 -7.13
C LEU A 248 -36.82 -18.22 -5.80
N THR A 249 -36.54 -17.03 -5.28
CA THR A 249 -37.07 -16.56 -4.00
C THR A 249 -38.59 -16.37 -4.07
N ALA A 250 -39.10 -15.75 -5.13
CA ALA A 250 -40.54 -15.58 -5.33
C ALA A 250 -41.26 -16.93 -5.50
N ASN A 251 -40.71 -17.84 -6.29
CA ASN A 251 -41.26 -19.18 -6.51
C ASN A 251 -41.28 -20.01 -5.22
N TRP A 252 -40.23 -19.92 -4.41
CA TRP A 252 -40.18 -20.54 -3.10
C TRP A 252 -41.29 -20.04 -2.18
N LEU A 253 -41.47 -18.72 -2.06
CA LEU A 253 -42.54 -18.13 -1.25
C LEU A 253 -43.93 -18.56 -1.71
N VAL A 254 -44.18 -18.62 -3.03
CA VAL A 254 -45.44 -19.13 -3.59
C VAL A 254 -45.67 -20.59 -3.22
N ASN A 255 -44.65 -21.44 -3.33
CA ASN A 255 -44.75 -22.87 -3.04
C ASN A 255 -44.99 -23.15 -1.55
N GLU A 256 -44.49 -22.29 -0.66
CA GLU A 256 -44.77 -22.33 0.78
C GLU A 256 -46.15 -21.71 1.14
N GLY A 257 -46.92 -21.25 0.15
CA GLY A 257 -48.23 -20.63 0.37
C GLY A 257 -48.16 -19.19 0.91
N ARG A 258 -46.97 -18.58 0.97
CA ARG A 258 -46.71 -17.21 1.46
C ARG A 258 -46.99 -16.17 0.37
N ASN A 259 -48.19 -16.20 -0.18
CA ASN A 259 -48.57 -15.49 -1.41
C ASN A 259 -48.41 -13.96 -1.32
N GLN A 260 -48.84 -13.32 -0.23
CA GLN A 260 -48.73 -11.87 -0.10
C GLN A 260 -47.26 -11.44 -0.02
N GLU A 261 -46.46 -12.18 0.75
CA GLU A 261 -45.03 -11.92 0.87
C GLU A 261 -44.30 -12.15 -0.45
N ALA A 262 -44.70 -13.17 -1.23
CA ALA A 262 -44.19 -13.39 -2.58
C ALA A 262 -44.49 -12.20 -3.50
N LEU A 263 -45.70 -11.65 -3.42
CA LEU A 263 -46.12 -10.50 -4.21
C LEU A 263 -45.34 -9.23 -3.83
N ASP A 264 -45.21 -8.96 -2.53
CA ASP A 264 -44.46 -7.81 -1.99
C ASP A 264 -42.97 -7.89 -2.35
N PHE A 265 -42.38 -9.08 -2.19
CA PHE A 265 -41.01 -9.37 -2.61
C PHE A 265 -40.84 -9.13 -4.10
N ALA A 266 -41.64 -9.79 -4.95
CA ALA A 266 -41.51 -9.69 -6.40
C ALA A 266 -41.62 -8.24 -6.88
N ASN A 267 -42.61 -7.50 -6.39
CA ASN A 267 -42.80 -6.09 -6.74
C ASN A 267 -41.65 -5.20 -6.30
N SER A 268 -41.11 -5.40 -5.09
CA SER A 268 -39.98 -4.59 -4.61
C SER A 268 -38.65 -4.98 -5.27
N TYR A 269 -38.49 -6.25 -5.62
CA TYR A 269 -37.34 -6.76 -6.35
C TYR A 269 -37.32 -6.20 -7.78
N THR A 270 -38.45 -6.25 -8.51
CA THR A 270 -38.51 -5.77 -9.91
C THR A 270 -38.69 -4.25 -10.05
N ALA A 271 -38.91 -3.52 -8.96
CA ALA A 271 -39.16 -2.08 -8.97
C ALA A 271 -38.08 -1.24 -9.68
N HIS A 272 -36.83 -1.75 -9.74
CA HIS A 272 -35.69 -1.07 -10.35
C HIS A 272 -35.38 -1.54 -11.79
N GLN A 273 -36.24 -2.39 -12.37
CA GLN A 273 -36.16 -2.77 -13.78
C GLN A 273 -37.11 -1.90 -14.62
N GLU A 274 -36.56 -0.97 -15.41
CA GLU A 274 -37.25 -0.41 -16.56
C GLU A 274 -36.89 -1.23 -17.81
N LYS A 275 -37.78 -2.14 -18.24
CA LYS A 275 -37.69 -2.73 -19.59
C LYS A 275 -38.52 -1.85 -20.52
N ALA A 276 -37.85 -1.18 -21.47
CA ALA A 276 -38.50 -0.36 -22.52
C ALA A 276 -39.50 0.69 -21.99
N GLY A 277 -39.23 1.29 -20.82
CA GLY A 277 -40.07 2.34 -20.22
C GLY A 277 -41.30 1.84 -19.45
N GLN A 278 -41.38 0.56 -19.11
CA GLN A 278 -42.41 0.01 -18.22
C GLN A 278 -41.79 -0.60 -16.95
N THR A 279 -42.31 -0.19 -15.79
CA THR A 279 -42.02 -0.85 -14.50
C THR A 279 -42.78 -2.17 -14.43
N VAL A 280 -42.09 -3.27 -14.17
CA VAL A 280 -42.73 -4.57 -13.95
C VAL A 280 -43.38 -4.55 -12.56
N HIS A 281 -44.71 -4.57 -12.53
CA HIS A 281 -45.52 -4.61 -11.32
C HIS A 281 -46.63 -5.64 -11.45
N PHE A 282 -46.82 -6.45 -10.41
CA PHE A 282 -47.84 -7.49 -10.30
C PHE A 282 -48.94 -6.99 -9.35
N ASN A 283 -50.17 -6.91 -9.84
CA ASN A 283 -51.32 -6.48 -9.05
C ASN A 283 -51.91 -7.64 -8.24
N THR A 284 -51.74 -8.88 -8.72
CA THR A 284 -52.30 -10.07 -8.10
C THR A 284 -51.28 -11.21 -8.04
N ILE A 285 -51.50 -12.14 -7.09
CA ILE A 285 -50.68 -13.35 -6.99
C ILE A 285 -50.81 -14.25 -8.23
N ASP A 286 -51.94 -14.23 -8.92
CA ASP A 286 -52.16 -15.06 -10.11
C ASP A 286 -51.32 -14.57 -11.30
N GLU A 287 -51.13 -13.24 -11.44
CA GLU A 287 -50.20 -12.65 -12.42
C GLU A 287 -48.76 -13.08 -12.14
N LEU A 288 -48.34 -13.06 -10.86
CA LEU A 288 -47.01 -13.53 -10.45
C LEU A 288 -46.84 -15.03 -10.73
N LYS A 289 -47.81 -15.86 -10.35
CA LYS A 289 -47.79 -17.31 -10.63
C LYS A 289 -47.72 -17.62 -12.11
N GLN A 290 -48.47 -16.89 -12.94
CA GLN A 290 -48.43 -17.04 -14.40
C GLN A 290 -47.05 -16.70 -14.95
N THR A 291 -46.43 -15.64 -14.43
CA THR A 291 -45.06 -15.23 -14.81
C THR A 291 -44.04 -16.28 -14.41
N LEU A 292 -44.12 -16.78 -13.17
CA LEU A 292 -43.24 -17.84 -12.68
C LEU A 292 -43.41 -19.14 -13.48
N ALA A 293 -44.63 -19.46 -13.91
CA ALA A 293 -44.91 -20.64 -14.73
C ALA A 293 -44.48 -20.52 -16.21
N ALA A 294 -44.03 -19.34 -16.66
CA ALA A 294 -43.60 -19.16 -18.04
C ALA A 294 -42.40 -20.07 -18.36
N PRO A 295 -42.35 -20.73 -19.53
CA PRO A 295 -41.31 -21.72 -19.84
C PRO A 295 -39.87 -21.19 -19.67
N GLY A 296 -39.59 -19.95 -20.10
CA GLY A 296 -38.25 -19.35 -19.93
C GLY A 296 -37.88 -19.05 -18.47
N VAL A 297 -38.86 -18.70 -17.64
CA VAL A 297 -38.65 -18.48 -16.20
C VAL A 297 -38.43 -19.82 -15.50
N GLN A 298 -39.22 -20.84 -15.84
CA GLN A 298 -39.01 -22.20 -15.34
C GLN A 298 -37.66 -22.77 -15.75
N ASP A 299 -37.18 -22.48 -16.96
CA ASP A 299 -35.84 -22.88 -17.39
C ASP A 299 -34.74 -22.18 -16.56
N THR A 300 -34.88 -20.87 -16.33
CA THR A 300 -33.97 -20.10 -15.44
C THR A 300 -33.96 -20.68 -14.02
N ILE A 301 -35.14 -20.95 -13.45
CA ILE A 301 -35.29 -21.60 -12.13
C ILE A 301 -34.61 -22.98 -12.13
N ALA A 302 -34.74 -23.77 -13.20
CA ALA A 302 -34.10 -25.08 -13.30
C ALA A 302 -32.57 -24.97 -13.40
N TRP A 303 -32.05 -23.99 -14.13
CA TRP A 303 -30.63 -23.68 -14.21
C TRP A 303 -30.03 -23.33 -12.84
N GLU A 304 -30.67 -22.41 -12.13
CA GLU A 304 -30.19 -21.95 -10.84
C GLU A 304 -30.31 -23.06 -9.77
N ASN A 305 -31.40 -23.85 -9.79
CA ASN A 305 -31.53 -25.02 -8.92
C ASN A 305 -30.50 -26.13 -9.22
N ASN A 306 -30.02 -26.23 -10.47
CA ASN A 306 -28.97 -27.18 -10.82
C ASN A 306 -27.65 -26.88 -10.06
N ILE A 307 -27.42 -25.66 -9.60
CA ILE A 307 -26.26 -25.33 -8.75
C ILE A 307 -26.38 -26.03 -7.39
N PHE A 308 -27.54 -25.95 -6.72
CA PHE A 308 -27.77 -26.65 -5.46
C PHE A 308 -27.67 -28.18 -5.62
N ALA A 309 -28.19 -28.73 -6.71
CA ALA A 309 -28.08 -30.17 -7.00
C ALA A 309 -26.61 -30.65 -7.18
N ASN A 310 -25.71 -29.72 -7.50
CA ASN A 310 -24.29 -29.98 -7.76
C ASN A 310 -23.37 -29.36 -6.69
N HIS A 311 -23.92 -28.99 -5.53
CA HIS A 311 -23.20 -28.33 -4.43
C HIS A 311 -21.90 -29.03 -3.99
N LYS A 312 -21.78 -30.34 -4.18
CA LYS A 312 -20.58 -31.12 -3.84
C LYS A 312 -19.34 -30.80 -4.68
N TYR A 313 -19.50 -30.10 -5.81
CA TYR A 313 -18.40 -29.71 -6.70
C TYR A 313 -17.93 -28.27 -6.48
N ILE A 314 -18.59 -27.54 -5.58
CA ILE A 314 -18.23 -26.18 -5.19
C ILE A 314 -17.90 -26.15 -3.70
N ASP A 315 -16.98 -25.27 -3.33
CA ASP A 315 -16.58 -25.02 -1.95
C ASP A 315 -17.39 -23.87 -1.35
N LYS A 316 -17.90 -22.96 -2.19
CA LYS A 316 -18.77 -21.84 -1.81
C LYS A 316 -19.79 -21.56 -2.90
N LEU A 317 -20.95 -21.07 -2.50
CA LEU A 317 -21.97 -20.57 -3.42
C LEU A 317 -21.64 -19.13 -3.82
N GLN A 318 -21.71 -18.82 -5.10
CA GLN A 318 -21.49 -17.46 -5.62
C GLN A 318 -22.79 -16.80 -6.03
N ILE A 319 -22.93 -15.50 -5.75
CA ILE A 319 -24.08 -14.71 -6.18
C ILE A 319 -23.69 -13.38 -6.83
N HIS A 320 -24.50 -12.96 -7.80
CA HIS A 320 -24.50 -11.64 -8.42
C HIS A 320 -25.86 -11.00 -8.21
N ASN A 321 -25.89 -9.86 -7.54
CA ASN A 321 -27.16 -9.29 -7.13
C ASN A 321 -27.08 -7.77 -7.00
N GLY A 322 -28.01 -7.09 -7.64
CA GLY A 322 -28.21 -5.64 -7.56
C GLY A 322 -29.45 -5.22 -6.76
N ALA A 323 -30.20 -6.16 -6.18
CA ALA A 323 -31.50 -5.89 -5.56
C ALA A 323 -31.42 -4.86 -4.42
N PRO A 324 -32.47 -4.08 -4.18
CA PRO A 324 -32.54 -3.18 -3.04
C PRO A 324 -32.28 -3.92 -1.72
N TRP A 325 -31.63 -3.25 -0.78
CA TRP A 325 -31.18 -3.88 0.48
C TRP A 325 -32.32 -4.56 1.27
N GLN A 326 -33.57 -4.09 1.13
CA GLN A 326 -34.76 -4.65 1.78
C GLN A 326 -35.04 -6.10 1.37
N ASN A 327 -34.62 -6.50 0.18
CA ASN A 327 -34.84 -7.83 -0.36
C ASN A 327 -33.79 -8.84 0.11
N LEU A 328 -32.62 -8.36 0.57
CA LEU A 328 -31.45 -9.22 0.76
C LEU A 328 -31.62 -10.24 1.88
N GLU A 329 -32.27 -9.86 2.99
CA GLU A 329 -32.54 -10.81 4.06
C GLU A 329 -33.35 -12.01 3.56
N LYS A 330 -34.32 -11.75 2.66
CA LYS A 330 -35.17 -12.79 2.09
C LYS A 330 -34.43 -13.68 1.09
N VAL A 331 -33.59 -13.08 0.25
CA VAL A 331 -32.74 -13.83 -0.68
C VAL A 331 -31.78 -14.73 0.10
N LEU A 332 -31.10 -14.19 1.13
CA LEU A 332 -30.16 -14.95 1.96
C LEU A 332 -30.88 -16.05 2.75
N GLU A 333 -32.09 -15.79 3.27
CA GLU A 333 -32.95 -16.81 3.90
C GLU A 333 -33.24 -17.96 2.94
N TYR A 334 -33.63 -17.66 1.69
CA TYR A 334 -33.86 -18.66 0.66
C TYR A 334 -32.59 -19.47 0.37
N LEU A 335 -31.45 -18.82 0.13
CA LEU A 335 -30.18 -19.50 -0.19
C LEU A 335 -29.74 -20.47 0.92
N HIS A 336 -29.78 -20.01 2.18
CA HIS A 336 -29.44 -20.85 3.34
C HIS A 336 -30.43 -22.00 3.52
N THR A 337 -31.72 -21.77 3.23
CA THR A 337 -32.75 -22.82 3.29
C THR A 337 -32.52 -23.87 2.20
N SER A 338 -32.21 -23.44 0.98
CA SER A 338 -31.91 -24.32 -0.15
C SER A 338 -30.64 -25.15 0.07
N LEU A 339 -29.56 -24.55 0.58
CA LEU A 339 -28.34 -25.26 0.95
C LEU A 339 -28.60 -26.31 2.03
N LYS A 340 -29.34 -25.95 3.09
CA LYS A 340 -29.75 -26.90 4.14
C LYS A 340 -30.61 -28.02 3.60
N GLY A 341 -31.48 -27.72 2.63
CA GLY A 341 -32.33 -28.70 1.95
C GLY A 341 -31.54 -29.80 1.23
N VAL A 342 -30.32 -29.49 0.77
CA VAL A 342 -29.39 -30.47 0.18
C VAL A 342 -28.34 -30.98 1.18
N GLY A 343 -28.52 -30.71 2.48
CA GLY A 343 -27.64 -31.18 3.55
C GLY A 343 -26.31 -30.41 3.66
N ASP A 344 -26.29 -29.14 3.24
CA ASP A 344 -25.10 -28.29 3.25
C ASP A 344 -25.34 -26.94 3.96
N ASP A 345 -24.28 -26.26 4.36
CA ASP A 345 -24.30 -24.90 4.95
C ASP A 345 -23.03 -24.14 4.54
N LYS A 346 -22.62 -24.33 3.28
CA LYS A 346 -21.40 -23.70 2.73
C LYS A 346 -21.50 -22.17 2.78
N PRO A 347 -20.37 -21.46 2.86
CA PRO A 347 -20.36 -20.02 2.81
C PRO A 347 -20.87 -19.51 1.46
N ILE A 348 -21.38 -18.28 1.47
CA ILE A 348 -21.77 -17.54 0.27
C ILE A 348 -20.70 -16.47 0.01
N SER A 349 -20.26 -16.34 -1.23
CA SER A 349 -19.41 -15.24 -1.68
C SER A 349 -20.16 -14.39 -2.70
N TRP A 350 -20.15 -13.08 -2.53
CA TRP A 350 -20.88 -12.14 -3.39
C TRP A 350 -19.89 -11.40 -4.29
N TRP A 351 -19.76 -11.85 -5.53
CA TRP A 351 -18.71 -11.39 -6.45
C TRP A 351 -19.12 -10.18 -7.28
N GLU A 352 -20.41 -9.96 -7.46
CA GLU A 352 -20.93 -8.79 -8.17
C GLU A 352 -22.12 -8.18 -7.41
N ALA A 353 -21.82 -7.23 -6.54
CA ALA A 353 -22.80 -6.37 -5.91
C ALA A 353 -22.82 -5.00 -6.59
N TRP A 354 -23.97 -4.52 -7.05
CA TRP A 354 -24.06 -3.23 -7.73
C TRP A 354 -25.28 -2.41 -7.26
N TYR A 355 -25.23 -1.11 -7.55
CA TYR A 355 -26.32 -0.17 -7.37
C TYR A 355 -26.97 0.11 -8.73
N GLY A 356 -28.30 0.00 -8.81
CA GLY A 356 -29.02 -0.10 -10.08
C GLY A 356 -29.56 1.22 -10.62
N TRP A 357 -29.35 1.47 -11.92
CA TRP A 357 -30.28 1.96 -12.95
C TRP A 357 -29.63 1.67 -14.32
N ARG A 358 -29.65 0.41 -14.79
CA ARG A 358 -29.14 0.09 -16.14
C ARG A 358 -30.19 0.58 -17.16
N GLY A 359 -29.96 1.72 -17.84
CA GLY A 359 -30.74 2.01 -19.05
C GLY A 359 -31.06 3.46 -19.46
N ALA A 360 -30.82 4.51 -18.68
CA ALA A 360 -31.00 5.89 -19.19
C ALA A 360 -30.24 6.96 -18.37
N PRO A 361 -29.45 7.84 -19.00
CA PRO A 361 -28.92 9.02 -18.35
C PRO A 361 -30.06 9.93 -17.83
N GLY A 362 -30.03 10.28 -16.55
CA GLY A 362 -30.85 11.37 -16.00
C GLY A 362 -32.19 10.99 -15.37
N LYS A 363 -32.47 9.73 -15.03
CA LYS A 363 -33.59 9.37 -14.15
C LYS A 363 -33.12 8.47 -13.00
N GLY A 364 -33.35 8.89 -11.76
CA GLY A 364 -33.31 8.01 -10.58
C GLY A 364 -31.97 7.79 -9.89
N TYR A 365 -30.84 8.27 -10.43
CA TYR A 365 -29.55 8.18 -9.71
C TYR A 365 -29.47 9.24 -8.59
N ASP A 366 -29.44 8.76 -7.34
CA ASP A 366 -29.13 9.57 -6.16
C ASP A 366 -27.74 9.13 -5.62
N PRO A 367 -26.71 9.99 -5.71
CA PRO A 367 -25.36 9.65 -5.25
C PRO A 367 -25.28 9.40 -3.73
N ASP A 368 -26.16 10.01 -2.94
CA ASP A 368 -26.19 9.79 -1.50
C ASP A 368 -26.95 8.49 -1.17
N GLU A 369 -28.02 8.15 -1.90
CA GLU A 369 -28.66 6.84 -1.75
C GLU A 369 -27.74 5.70 -2.20
N HIS A 370 -26.96 5.88 -3.26
CA HIS A 370 -25.93 4.94 -3.68
C HIS A 370 -24.96 4.63 -2.52
N ALA A 371 -24.47 5.67 -1.83
CA ALA A 371 -23.59 5.51 -0.67
C ALA A 371 -24.27 4.77 0.50
N ARG A 372 -25.52 5.12 0.82
CA ARG A 372 -26.29 4.48 1.90
C ARG A 372 -26.58 3.01 1.59
N GLU A 373 -27.05 2.73 0.38
CA GLU A 373 -27.45 1.39 -0.04
C GLU A 373 -26.24 0.45 -0.06
N LEU A 374 -25.09 0.91 -0.55
CA LEU A 374 -23.85 0.13 -0.53
C LEU A 374 -23.51 -0.38 0.88
N VAL A 375 -23.55 0.50 1.89
CA VAL A 375 -23.27 0.13 3.28
C VAL A 375 -24.32 -0.84 3.82
N ARG A 376 -25.62 -0.59 3.58
CA ARG A 376 -26.70 -1.47 4.04
C ARG A 376 -26.57 -2.88 3.43
N LYS A 377 -26.28 -2.96 2.13
CA LYS A 377 -26.09 -4.23 1.40
C LYS A 377 -24.95 -5.04 1.99
N MET A 378 -23.80 -4.42 2.22
CA MET A 378 -22.64 -5.08 2.80
C MET A 378 -22.92 -5.59 4.22
N VAL A 379 -23.51 -4.75 5.07
CA VAL A 379 -23.83 -5.13 6.46
C VAL A 379 -24.80 -6.31 6.51
N ILE A 380 -25.87 -6.28 5.70
CA ILE A 380 -26.84 -7.37 5.63
C ILE A 380 -26.21 -8.63 5.04
N GLY A 381 -25.38 -8.49 4.00
CA GLY A 381 -24.62 -9.59 3.42
C GLY A 381 -23.75 -10.29 4.47
N PHE A 382 -22.92 -9.54 5.20
CA PHE A 382 -22.06 -10.10 6.24
C PHE A 382 -22.85 -10.73 7.39
N ALA A 383 -23.95 -10.11 7.81
CA ALA A 383 -24.85 -10.69 8.80
C ALA A 383 -25.48 -12.02 8.31
N GLY A 384 -25.69 -12.14 6.99
CA GLY A 384 -26.17 -13.35 6.33
C GLY A 384 -25.05 -14.32 5.88
N LYS A 385 -23.88 -14.29 6.52
CA LYS A 385 -22.74 -15.18 6.25
C LYS A 385 -22.11 -15.05 4.85
N VAL A 386 -22.16 -13.85 4.25
CA VAL A 386 -21.30 -13.55 3.11
C VAL A 386 -19.86 -13.33 3.61
N ASP A 387 -18.87 -13.95 3.00
CA ASP A 387 -17.46 -13.87 3.45
C ASP A 387 -16.57 -12.98 2.57
N ARG A 388 -17.00 -12.78 1.32
CA ARG A 388 -16.40 -11.91 0.31
C ARG A 388 -17.50 -11.04 -0.27
N PHE A 389 -17.34 -9.74 -0.19
CA PHE A 389 -18.24 -8.79 -0.83
C PHE A 389 -17.45 -7.98 -1.85
N VAL A 390 -17.77 -8.16 -3.12
CA VAL A 390 -17.11 -7.49 -4.22
C VAL A 390 -18.10 -6.58 -4.94
N TYR A 391 -17.86 -5.28 -4.85
CA TYR A 391 -18.68 -4.26 -5.48
C TYR A 391 -18.34 -4.13 -6.98
N TRP A 392 -19.32 -4.35 -7.84
CA TRP A 392 -19.29 -4.01 -9.25
C TRP A 392 -19.82 -2.57 -9.41
N THR A 393 -18.99 -1.57 -9.66
CA THR A 393 -17.54 -1.65 -9.96
C THR A 393 -16.76 -0.46 -9.41
N MET A 394 -15.42 -0.50 -9.48
CA MET A 394 -14.57 0.62 -9.05
C MET A 394 -14.76 1.85 -9.93
N THR A 395 -14.81 1.70 -11.25
CA THR A 395 -14.93 2.79 -12.22
C THR A 395 -16.07 2.52 -13.19
N ASP A 396 -16.84 3.54 -13.58
CA ASP A 396 -17.83 3.39 -14.65
C ASP A 396 -17.17 2.81 -15.93
N PHE A 397 -17.87 1.93 -16.66
CA PHE A 397 -17.42 1.37 -17.93
C PHE A 397 -18.51 1.54 -19.00
N ALA A 398 -18.15 2.14 -20.13
CA ALA A 398 -19.02 2.44 -21.28
C ALA A 398 -20.25 3.36 -20.99
N ILE A 399 -20.80 3.97 -22.05
CA ILE A 399 -21.90 4.97 -21.97
C ILE A 399 -23.22 4.34 -21.46
N SER A 400 -23.38 3.02 -21.62
CA SER A 400 -24.59 2.28 -21.24
C SER A 400 -24.71 1.94 -19.74
N GLU A 401 -23.64 2.12 -18.96
CA GLU A 401 -23.60 1.86 -17.50
C GLU A 401 -23.11 3.09 -16.71
N ALA A 402 -23.48 4.29 -17.15
CA ALA A 402 -23.22 5.51 -16.39
C ALA A 402 -23.84 5.37 -14.98
N HIS A 403 -23.06 5.65 -13.92
CA HIS A 403 -23.47 5.71 -12.50
C HIS A 403 -23.46 4.42 -11.68
N VAL A 404 -22.79 3.36 -12.13
CA VAL A 404 -22.66 2.10 -11.35
C VAL A 404 -21.34 2.06 -10.56
N GLY A 405 -20.30 2.73 -11.06
CA GLY A 405 -18.97 2.78 -10.47
C GLY A 405 -18.90 3.61 -9.17
N LEU A 406 -17.92 3.31 -8.31
CA LEU A 406 -17.55 4.17 -7.18
C LEU A 406 -16.90 5.48 -7.65
N ILE A 407 -16.23 5.41 -8.81
CA ILE A 407 -15.56 6.51 -9.49
C ILE A 407 -16.21 6.66 -10.87
N ASP A 408 -16.52 7.88 -11.26
CA ASP A 408 -17.12 8.12 -12.58
C ASP A 408 -16.11 8.03 -13.73
N ASN A 409 -16.60 8.10 -14.97
CA ASN A 409 -15.77 8.07 -16.19
C ASN A 409 -14.73 9.19 -16.27
N SER A 410 -14.87 10.29 -15.51
CA SER A 410 -13.88 11.37 -15.44
C SER A 410 -12.76 11.11 -14.42
N GLY A 411 -12.89 10.04 -13.63
CA GLY A 411 -12.00 9.75 -12.51
C GLY A 411 -12.41 10.44 -11.21
N THR A 412 -13.61 11.02 -11.14
CA THR A 412 -14.11 11.71 -9.94
C THR A 412 -14.77 10.70 -8.99
N PRO A 413 -14.31 10.61 -7.72
CA PRO A 413 -14.96 9.75 -6.72
C PRO A 413 -16.38 10.24 -6.40
N ARG A 414 -17.33 9.30 -6.30
CA ARG A 414 -18.71 9.55 -5.84
C ARG A 414 -18.80 9.39 -4.31
N PRO A 415 -19.87 9.86 -3.64
CA PRO A 415 -20.07 9.60 -2.21
C PRO A 415 -19.99 8.12 -1.83
N ALA A 416 -20.39 7.23 -2.74
CA ALA A 416 -20.25 5.79 -2.58
C ALA A 416 -18.80 5.32 -2.41
N ALA A 417 -17.81 6.01 -3.00
CA ALA A 417 -16.39 5.69 -2.78
C ALA A 417 -15.95 5.96 -1.34
N ALA A 418 -16.40 7.08 -0.75
CA ALA A 418 -16.15 7.39 0.66
C ALA A 418 -16.83 6.35 1.58
N ALA A 419 -18.09 6.02 1.31
CA ALA A 419 -18.84 5.01 2.06
C ALA A 419 -18.19 3.62 1.98
N PHE A 420 -17.77 3.23 0.77
CA PHE A 420 -17.02 1.99 0.54
C PHE A 420 -15.71 1.98 1.33
N LYS A 421 -14.97 3.09 1.36
CA LYS A 421 -13.75 3.19 2.16
C LYS A 421 -14.02 3.06 3.65
N VAL A 422 -15.01 3.77 4.18
CA VAL A 422 -15.35 3.74 5.62
C VAL A 422 -15.68 2.31 6.05
N ILE A 423 -16.58 1.62 5.34
CA ILE A 423 -16.93 0.25 5.70
C ILE A 423 -15.76 -0.72 5.51
N SER A 424 -14.92 -0.53 4.48
CA SER A 424 -13.71 -1.33 4.27
C SER A 424 -12.71 -1.18 5.41
N ASP A 425 -12.44 0.06 5.84
CA ASP A 425 -11.52 0.35 6.95
C ASP A 425 -12.04 -0.20 8.29
N LYS A 426 -13.36 -0.25 8.48
CA LYS A 426 -13.99 -0.72 9.71
C LYS A 426 -14.14 -2.24 9.77
N LEU A 427 -14.49 -2.90 8.66
CA LEU A 427 -14.94 -4.31 8.68
C LEU A 427 -14.01 -5.31 8.00
N THR A 428 -13.06 -4.89 7.15
CA THR A 428 -12.11 -5.84 6.54
C THR A 428 -11.31 -6.56 7.63
N ASP A 429 -11.14 -7.88 7.45
CA ASP A 429 -10.53 -8.83 8.40
C ASP A 429 -11.30 -8.97 9.73
N GLY A 430 -12.44 -8.29 9.87
CA GLY A 430 -13.34 -8.38 11.00
C GLY A 430 -14.26 -9.61 10.96
N SER A 431 -15.23 -9.61 11.86
CA SER A 431 -16.24 -10.67 11.98
C SER A 431 -17.58 -10.10 12.46
N PHE A 432 -18.67 -10.64 11.91
CA PHE A 432 -20.02 -10.36 12.40
C PHE A 432 -20.26 -11.04 13.75
N GLN A 433 -20.85 -10.31 14.71
CA GLN A 433 -21.17 -10.84 16.05
C GLN A 433 -22.66 -11.18 16.14
N GLN A 434 -23.53 -10.18 15.99
CA GLN A 434 -24.97 -10.35 16.15
C GLN A 434 -25.79 -9.20 15.54
N LYS A 435 -27.07 -9.50 15.28
CA LYS A 435 -28.09 -8.49 14.96
C LYS A 435 -28.79 -8.09 16.27
N LEU A 436 -28.92 -6.79 16.51
CA LEU A 436 -29.51 -6.24 17.72
C LEU A 436 -30.97 -5.85 17.49
N SER A 437 -31.80 -6.05 18.52
CA SER A 437 -33.20 -5.63 18.52
C SER A 437 -33.36 -4.31 19.28
N LEU A 438 -33.27 -3.19 18.56
CA LEU A 438 -33.30 -1.83 19.13
C LEU A 438 -34.57 -1.03 18.76
N GLY A 439 -35.55 -1.69 18.14
CA GLY A 439 -36.81 -1.10 17.69
C GLY A 439 -37.27 -1.70 16.36
N SER A 440 -38.58 -1.69 16.10
CA SER A 440 -39.16 -2.30 14.88
C SER A 440 -38.68 -1.65 13.58
N ASN A 441 -38.36 -0.35 13.62
CA ASN A 441 -37.93 0.42 12.45
C ASN A 441 -36.41 0.66 12.43
N VAL A 442 -35.66 -0.03 13.30
CA VAL A 442 -34.21 0.14 13.43
C VAL A 442 -33.53 -1.11 12.90
N ARG A 443 -32.43 -0.89 12.18
CA ARG A 443 -31.52 -1.96 11.77
C ARG A 443 -30.21 -1.73 12.49
N ALA A 444 -29.78 -2.74 13.23
CA ALA A 444 -28.68 -2.64 14.17
C ALA A 444 -27.85 -3.92 14.15
N TYR A 445 -26.56 -3.80 13.89
CA TYR A 445 -25.64 -4.92 13.74
C TYR A 445 -24.36 -4.64 14.51
N GLU A 446 -23.83 -5.67 15.15
CA GLU A 446 -22.56 -5.64 15.87
C GLU A 446 -21.52 -6.46 15.11
N PHE A 447 -20.36 -5.85 14.91
CA PHE A 447 -19.18 -6.45 14.33
C PHE A 447 -18.02 -6.32 15.32
N SER A 448 -17.01 -7.17 15.17
CA SER A 448 -15.74 -7.03 15.86
C SER A 448 -14.61 -6.98 14.86
N ASN A 449 -13.71 -6.01 15.01
CA ASN A 449 -12.47 -5.95 14.24
C ASN A 449 -11.30 -5.61 15.17
N HIS A 450 -10.24 -6.43 15.14
CA HIS A 450 -9.06 -6.31 16.01
C HIS A 450 -9.38 -6.09 17.51
N GLY A 451 -10.41 -6.78 18.01
CA GLY A 451 -10.84 -6.69 19.42
C GLY A 451 -11.60 -5.41 19.79
N LYS A 452 -12.09 -4.66 18.79
CA LYS A 452 -12.97 -3.50 18.97
C LYS A 452 -14.36 -3.82 18.45
N ASP A 453 -15.38 -3.45 19.23
CA ASP A 453 -16.77 -3.59 18.83
C ASP A 453 -17.20 -2.39 17.96
N ILE A 454 -17.86 -2.69 16.86
CA ILE A 454 -18.32 -1.73 15.87
C ILE A 454 -19.80 -1.98 15.65
N TYR A 455 -20.63 -1.01 16.01
CA TYR A 455 -22.08 -1.08 15.85
C TYR A 455 -22.47 -0.29 14.60
N ILE A 456 -23.21 -0.90 13.68
CA ILE A 456 -23.69 -0.24 12.47
C ILE A 456 -25.20 -0.17 12.52
N LEU A 457 -25.72 1.07 12.53
CA LEU A 457 -27.10 1.37 12.86
C LEU A 457 -27.72 2.29 11.82
N TRP A 458 -28.99 2.07 11.46
CA TRP A 458 -29.84 3.04 10.76
C TRP A 458 -31.30 2.84 11.12
N SER A 459 -32.13 3.83 10.78
CA SER A 459 -33.58 3.77 10.91
C SER A 459 -34.25 3.78 9.54
N GLU A 460 -35.44 3.19 9.42
CA GLU A 460 -36.29 3.38 8.24
C GLU A 460 -37.00 4.75 8.24
N SER A 461 -37.01 5.45 9.37
CA SER A 461 -37.51 6.81 9.54
C SER A 461 -36.39 7.84 9.72
N ASP A 462 -36.66 9.11 9.44
CA ASP A 462 -35.65 10.17 9.48
C ASP A 462 -35.32 10.68 10.90
N ASN A 463 -36.08 10.29 11.93
CA ASN A 463 -35.92 10.78 13.30
C ASN A 463 -36.26 9.69 14.33
N ALA A 464 -35.49 8.60 14.36
CA ALA A 464 -35.64 7.58 15.39
C ALA A 464 -34.60 7.76 16.50
N THR A 465 -35.06 7.87 17.74
CA THR A 465 -34.17 7.88 18.91
C THR A 465 -33.99 6.45 19.42
N VAL A 466 -32.74 6.01 19.56
CA VAL A 466 -32.39 4.67 20.01
C VAL A 466 -31.49 4.75 21.24
N THR A 467 -31.73 3.85 22.20
CA THR A 467 -30.86 3.64 23.36
C THR A 467 -29.85 2.54 23.06
N LEU A 468 -28.57 2.86 23.18
CA LEU A 468 -27.43 1.96 22.98
C LEU A 468 -27.11 1.18 24.26
N PRO A 469 -26.48 -0.02 24.14
CA PRO A 469 -26.10 -0.82 25.31
C PRO A 469 -24.89 -0.27 26.08
N PHE A 470 -24.32 0.87 25.65
CA PHE A 470 -23.18 1.55 26.26
C PHE A 470 -23.42 3.06 26.28
N THR A 471 -22.63 3.77 27.10
CA THR A 471 -22.65 5.24 27.21
C THR A 471 -21.38 5.79 26.60
N GLY A 472 -21.51 6.78 25.73
CA GLY A 472 -20.35 7.41 25.11
C GLY A 472 -19.81 6.62 23.91
N ALA A 473 -19.72 7.24 22.75
CA ALA A 473 -19.20 6.60 21.55
C ALA A 473 -18.63 7.59 20.53
N GLN A 474 -17.67 7.13 19.73
CA GLN A 474 -17.32 7.77 18.47
C GLN A 474 -18.32 7.33 17.41
N VAL A 475 -18.85 8.27 16.64
CA VAL A 475 -19.82 8.03 15.58
C VAL A 475 -19.22 8.53 14.27
N THR A 476 -19.06 7.64 13.30
CA THR A 476 -18.61 7.95 11.95
C THR A 476 -19.80 7.79 11.01
N ASP A 477 -20.10 8.80 10.18
CA ASP A 477 -21.12 8.66 9.14
C ASP A 477 -20.57 7.99 7.87
N VAL A 478 -21.44 7.69 6.90
CA VAL A 478 -21.03 7.08 5.61
C VAL A 478 -20.07 7.93 4.78
N THR A 479 -19.89 9.21 5.10
CA THR A 479 -18.92 10.08 4.41
C THR A 479 -17.55 10.08 5.07
N GLY A 480 -17.43 9.42 6.23
CA GLY A 480 -16.22 9.41 7.06
C GLY A 480 -16.13 10.56 8.04
N LYS A 481 -17.19 11.37 8.17
CA LYS A 481 -17.21 12.46 9.16
C LYS A 481 -17.44 11.88 10.55
N GLU A 482 -16.54 12.23 11.45
CA GLU A 482 -16.59 11.78 12.84
C GLU A 482 -17.30 12.79 13.75
N SER A 483 -17.96 12.26 14.76
CA SER A 483 -18.57 12.99 15.87
C SER A 483 -18.54 12.12 17.13
N THR A 484 -18.91 12.70 18.27
CA THR A 484 -18.97 11.97 19.54
C THR A 484 -20.32 12.17 20.20
N ILE A 485 -20.88 11.10 20.75
CA ILE A 485 -22.02 11.17 21.67
C ILE A 485 -21.50 10.87 23.08
N SER A 486 -22.01 11.58 24.09
CA SER A 486 -21.66 11.35 25.51
C SER A 486 -22.75 10.61 26.28
N THR A 487 -23.92 10.43 25.67
CA THR A 487 -25.06 9.71 26.24
C THR A 487 -25.09 8.26 25.74
N ASN A 488 -26.05 7.49 26.23
CA ASN A 488 -26.42 6.20 25.69
C ASN A 488 -27.55 6.31 24.64
N THR A 489 -27.83 7.51 24.13
CA THR A 489 -28.91 7.75 23.17
C THR A 489 -28.36 8.36 21.89
N ILE A 490 -28.84 7.86 20.75
CA ILE A 490 -28.46 8.35 19.43
C ILE A 490 -29.70 8.62 18.58
N GLN A 491 -29.66 9.71 17.80
CA GLN A 491 -30.66 9.98 16.76
C GLN A 491 -30.21 9.31 15.47
N LEU A 492 -31.04 8.42 14.95
CA LEU A 492 -30.82 7.72 13.70
C LEU A 492 -31.71 8.30 12.60
N THR A 493 -31.14 8.33 11.40
CA THR A 493 -31.84 8.65 10.15
C THR A 493 -31.81 7.41 9.25
N LYS A 494 -32.23 7.57 8.00
CA LYS A 494 -32.03 6.55 6.96
C LYS A 494 -30.55 6.27 6.69
N SER A 495 -29.65 7.21 6.92
CA SER A 495 -28.22 6.99 6.70
C SER A 495 -27.61 6.08 7.77
N PRO A 496 -26.85 5.04 7.36
CA PRO A 496 -26.05 4.26 8.30
C PRO A 496 -25.03 5.10 9.04
N VAL A 497 -24.79 4.74 10.29
CA VAL A 497 -23.69 5.27 11.12
C VAL A 497 -22.91 4.12 11.75
N PHE A 498 -21.60 4.30 11.86
CA PHE A 498 -20.68 3.40 12.53
C PHE A 498 -20.42 3.95 13.92
N VAL A 499 -20.75 3.19 14.95
CA VAL A 499 -20.69 3.60 16.35
C VAL A 499 -19.69 2.69 17.07
N GLU A 500 -18.61 3.28 17.56
CA GLU A 500 -17.56 2.59 18.31
C GLU A 500 -17.63 3.05 19.77
N PRO A 501 -17.92 2.14 20.73
CA PRO A 501 -18.02 2.50 22.15
C PRO A 501 -16.71 3.11 22.64
N GLN A 502 -16.81 4.16 23.45
CA GLN A 502 -15.64 4.59 24.21
C GLN A 502 -15.32 3.50 25.25
N GLN A 503 -14.10 2.96 25.20
CA GLN A 503 -13.70 1.88 26.10
C GLN A 503 -13.91 2.27 27.57
N THR A 504 -14.75 1.52 28.29
CA THR A 504 -14.95 1.64 29.74
C THR A 504 -13.81 0.96 30.49
N ASN A 505 -12.64 1.60 30.48
CA ASN A 505 -11.63 1.43 31.51
C ASN A 505 -11.22 2.81 32.01
N PRO A 506 -11.88 3.36 33.05
CA PRO A 506 -11.43 4.58 33.66
C PRO A 506 -10.33 4.25 34.68
N LEU A 507 -9.08 4.62 34.39
CA LEU A 507 -8.25 5.15 35.47
C LEU A 507 -8.92 6.46 35.92
N PRO A 508 -9.13 6.69 37.23
CA PRO A 508 -9.90 7.83 37.71
C PRO A 508 -9.19 9.15 37.36
N PRO A 509 -9.92 10.25 37.08
CA PRO A 509 -9.30 11.56 36.97
C PRO A 509 -8.84 12.00 38.38
N PRO A 510 -7.64 12.59 38.55
CA PRO A 510 -7.26 13.15 39.83
C PRO A 510 -8.08 14.41 40.13
N PRO A 511 -8.40 14.67 41.42
CA PRO A 511 -9.23 15.81 41.83
C PRO A 511 -8.52 17.15 41.60
N THR A 512 -9.26 18.10 41.03
CA THR A 512 -8.87 19.51 40.88
C THR A 512 -9.10 20.31 42.15
N THR A 513 -8.13 20.32 43.07
CA THR A 513 -8.00 21.38 44.10
C THR A 513 -6.51 21.58 44.42
N CYS A 514 -5.83 22.38 43.63
CA CYS A 514 -4.47 22.86 43.92
C CYS A 514 -4.36 24.32 43.48
N LYS A 515 -3.46 25.10 44.10
CA LYS A 515 -3.23 26.50 43.68
C LYS A 515 -2.22 26.55 42.51
N PRO A 516 -2.37 27.44 41.52
CA PRO A 516 -1.40 27.56 40.42
C PRO A 516 0.01 27.89 40.95
N ARG A 517 1.03 27.11 40.57
CA ARG A 517 2.42 27.34 41.01
C ARG A 517 2.97 28.65 40.42
N PRO A 518 3.41 29.63 41.23
CA PRO A 518 3.98 30.87 40.72
C PRO A 518 5.33 30.62 40.03
N ALA A 519 5.54 31.22 38.86
CA ALA A 519 6.75 31.02 38.06
C ALA A 519 8.06 31.40 38.77
N CYS A 520 8.02 32.25 39.80
CA CYS A 520 9.21 32.63 40.58
C CYS A 520 9.78 31.50 41.44
N LEU A 521 9.01 30.45 41.73
CA LEU A 521 9.52 29.27 42.45
C LEU A 521 10.45 28.43 41.57
N ASP A 522 10.40 28.61 40.24
CA ASP A 522 11.18 27.86 39.26
C ASP A 522 12.28 28.74 38.61
N SER A 523 12.39 30.01 38.99
CA SER A 523 13.51 30.89 38.59
C SER A 523 14.78 30.58 39.38
N LYS A 524 15.95 31.04 38.89
CA LYS A 524 17.20 30.99 39.65
C LYS A 524 17.77 32.40 39.89
N PRO A 525 17.92 32.82 41.17
CA PRO A 525 17.50 32.11 42.38
C PRO A 525 15.96 32.08 42.51
N ALA A 526 15.43 31.03 43.14
CA ALA A 526 14.00 30.87 43.35
C ALA A 526 13.52 31.80 44.47
N CYS A 527 12.30 32.33 44.34
CA CYS A 527 11.65 33.06 45.42
C CYS A 527 11.30 32.11 46.58
N LEU A 528 11.24 32.60 47.82
CA LEU A 528 10.84 31.81 48.99
C LEU A 528 9.37 32.11 49.33
N LEU A 529 8.45 31.37 48.73
CA LEU A 529 7.03 31.39 49.11
C LEU A 529 6.68 30.14 49.92
N PRO A 530 5.91 30.26 51.02
CA PRO A 530 5.45 29.11 51.79
C PRO A 530 4.46 28.28 51.00
N GLU A 531 4.52 26.95 51.17
CA GLU A 531 3.67 26.01 50.45
C GLU A 531 2.25 26.01 51.04
N PRO A 532 1.18 26.18 50.23
CA PRO A 532 -0.19 26.19 50.73
C PRO A 532 -0.60 24.79 51.21
N ALA A 533 -1.52 24.73 52.17
CA ALA A 533 -1.94 23.48 52.84
C ALA A 533 -2.46 22.38 51.88
N GLU A 534 -2.89 22.73 50.68
CA GLU A 534 -3.38 21.81 49.63
C GLU A 534 -2.36 21.54 48.50
N GLY A 535 -1.17 22.14 48.55
CA GLY A 535 -0.11 22.00 47.52
C GLY A 535 -0.29 22.87 46.26
N TRP A 536 0.78 23.00 45.48
CA TRP A 536 0.77 23.68 44.17
C TRP A 536 0.40 22.71 43.04
N CYS A 537 -0.37 23.17 42.05
CA CYS A 537 -0.66 22.38 40.85
C CYS A 537 0.64 22.06 40.11
N ARG A 538 0.86 20.77 39.82
CA ARG A 538 1.88 20.37 38.86
C ARG A 538 1.39 20.73 37.46
N PRO A 539 2.22 21.34 36.60
CA PRO A 539 1.82 21.66 35.25
C PRO A 539 1.44 20.38 34.50
N SER A 540 0.26 20.36 33.87
CA SER A 540 -0.10 19.31 32.92
C SER A 540 0.92 19.30 31.78
N PRO A 541 1.52 18.15 31.44
CA PRO A 541 2.54 18.08 30.41
C PRO A 541 1.90 18.29 29.04
N THR A 542 2.17 19.44 28.44
CA THR A 542 1.92 19.73 27.04
C THR A 542 2.81 18.84 26.17
N GLY A 543 2.24 17.85 25.47
CA GLY A 543 2.78 17.22 24.25
C GLY A 543 4.11 16.43 24.33
N SER A 544 4.12 15.20 23.77
CA SER A 544 5.28 14.51 23.16
C SER A 544 6.44 13.92 24.02
N ASN A 545 6.20 13.21 25.13
CA ASN A 545 7.32 12.59 25.90
C ASN A 545 7.56 11.06 25.68
N GLY A 546 7.14 10.48 24.56
CA GLY A 546 7.56 9.12 24.17
C GLY A 546 8.87 9.12 23.36
N ILE A 547 9.57 7.99 23.32
CA ILE A 547 10.70 7.76 22.40
C ILE A 547 10.12 7.54 20.99
N SER A 548 10.72 8.14 19.96
CA SER A 548 10.31 7.90 18.58
C SER A 548 10.94 6.60 18.07
N LEU A 549 10.09 5.67 17.61
CA LEU A 549 10.53 4.38 17.06
C LEU A 549 10.63 4.47 15.54
N GLY A 550 11.81 4.19 14.99
CA GLY A 550 12.09 4.21 13.56
C GLY A 550 12.41 2.85 12.97
N VAL A 551 12.48 2.78 11.64
CA VAL A 551 13.01 1.63 10.91
C VAL A 551 13.90 2.05 9.73
N TYR A 552 15.00 1.32 9.50
CA TYR A 552 15.58 1.21 8.16
C TYR A 552 14.98 0.00 7.46
N GLN A 553 14.30 0.23 6.34
CA GLN A 553 13.79 -0.84 5.48
C GLN A 553 14.45 -0.75 4.10
N PRO A 554 15.22 -1.77 3.67
CA PRO A 554 15.83 -1.78 2.35
C PRO A 554 14.75 -1.90 1.26
N ALA A 555 15.00 -1.24 0.13
CA ALA A 555 14.20 -1.36 -1.09
C ALA A 555 15.09 -1.78 -2.26
N ALA A 556 14.49 -2.44 -3.25
CA ALA A 556 15.21 -2.91 -4.44
C ALA A 556 15.59 -1.76 -5.39
N ASP A 557 14.82 -0.68 -5.37
CA ASP A 557 15.03 0.53 -6.14
C ASP A 557 14.91 1.78 -5.25
N PRO A 558 15.53 2.92 -5.62
CA PRO A 558 15.49 4.15 -4.82
C PRO A 558 14.09 4.73 -4.59
N PHE A 559 13.11 4.40 -5.43
CA PHE A 559 11.72 4.85 -5.29
C PHE A 559 10.80 3.84 -4.57
N GLY A 560 11.37 2.71 -4.14
CA GLY A 560 10.66 1.66 -3.43
C GLY A 560 10.68 1.78 -1.90
N HIS A 561 11.41 2.74 -1.32
CA HIS A 561 11.53 2.88 0.14
C HIS A 561 10.19 3.14 0.82
N GLY A 562 9.30 3.94 0.21
CA GLY A 562 7.94 4.18 0.71
C GLY A 562 7.12 2.89 0.80
N THR A 563 7.08 2.13 -0.28
CA THR A 563 6.39 0.83 -0.35
C THR A 563 6.99 -0.18 0.64
N ALA A 564 8.31 -0.21 0.78
CA ALA A 564 8.98 -1.10 1.70
C ALA A 564 8.59 -0.79 3.16
N VAL A 565 8.52 0.49 3.54
CA VAL A 565 8.06 0.91 4.88
C VAL A 565 6.57 0.66 5.08
N ASP A 566 5.74 0.74 4.05
CA ASP A 566 4.33 0.34 4.12
C ASP A 566 4.19 -1.16 4.40
N GLN A 567 5.02 -1.98 3.75
CA GLN A 567 5.05 -3.42 3.99
C GLN A 567 5.48 -3.75 5.43
N TYR A 568 6.58 -3.14 5.89
CA TYR A 568 6.99 -3.24 7.29
C TYR A 568 5.86 -2.81 8.25
N THR A 569 5.16 -1.72 7.95
CA THR A 569 4.04 -1.20 8.76
C THR A 569 2.90 -2.22 8.86
N LYS A 570 2.55 -2.89 7.76
CA LYS A 570 1.56 -3.97 7.75
C LYS A 570 2.00 -5.16 8.59
N GLU A 571 3.28 -5.53 8.50
CA GLU A 571 3.83 -6.67 9.23
C GLU A 571 3.82 -6.45 10.75
N VAL A 572 4.21 -5.25 11.21
CA VAL A 572 4.37 -4.95 12.64
C VAL A 572 3.16 -4.25 13.27
N GLY A 573 2.21 -3.78 12.46
CA GLY A 573 0.93 -3.20 12.89
C GLY A 573 0.97 -1.72 13.26
N ARG A 574 2.09 -1.01 13.02
CA ARG A 574 2.20 0.43 13.26
C ARG A 574 3.26 1.08 12.39
N LYS A 575 2.94 2.29 11.91
CA LYS A 575 3.84 3.11 11.12
C LYS A 575 5.01 3.62 11.98
N PRO A 576 6.27 3.57 11.49
CA PRO A 576 7.40 4.14 12.21
C PRO A 576 7.32 5.67 12.26
N ALA A 577 7.90 6.28 13.28
CA ALA A 577 8.02 7.74 13.41
C ALA A 577 9.17 8.31 12.57
N PHE A 578 10.16 7.47 12.23
CA PHE A 578 11.35 7.81 11.46
C PHE A 578 11.68 6.68 10.47
N ALA A 579 12.08 7.02 9.27
CA ALA A 579 12.66 6.08 8.31
C ALA A 579 13.71 6.77 7.46
N TRP A 580 14.74 6.04 7.04
CA TRP A 580 15.86 6.62 6.32
C TRP A 580 16.33 5.78 5.14
N PHE A 581 16.97 6.44 4.17
CA PHE A 581 17.67 5.82 3.04
C PHE A 581 19.06 6.45 2.88
N SER A 582 19.92 5.83 2.07
CA SER A 582 21.28 6.30 1.83
C SER A 582 21.49 6.80 0.40
N VAL A 583 22.19 7.92 0.27
CA VAL A 583 22.67 8.48 -1.01
C VAL A 583 24.15 8.78 -0.88
N LYS A 584 24.92 8.44 -1.91
CA LYS A 584 26.36 8.74 -1.99
C LYS A 584 26.58 10.03 -2.75
N TRP A 585 27.63 10.79 -2.45
CA TRP A 585 27.92 12.03 -3.16
C TRP A 585 28.15 11.80 -4.65
N GLN A 586 28.86 10.73 -5.02
CA GLN A 586 29.15 10.42 -6.42
C GLN A 586 28.67 9.03 -6.83
N ASN A 587 28.20 8.93 -8.07
CA ASN A 587 27.84 7.66 -8.69
C ASN A 587 29.11 6.80 -8.91
N PRO A 588 29.09 5.50 -8.54
CA PRO A 588 30.25 4.62 -8.66
C PRO A 588 30.79 4.50 -10.09
N ASN A 589 29.89 4.48 -11.08
CA ASN A 589 30.21 4.14 -12.45
C ASN A 589 30.65 5.37 -13.25
N THR A 590 30.05 6.53 -12.99
CA THR A 590 30.31 7.75 -13.76
C THR A 590 31.21 8.74 -13.03
N GLY A 591 31.33 8.64 -11.69
CA GLY A 591 31.97 9.66 -10.86
C GLY A 591 31.20 10.98 -10.80
N ALA A 592 30.04 11.07 -11.43
CA ALA A 592 29.22 12.27 -11.42
C ALA A 592 28.56 12.45 -10.04
N TYR A 593 28.45 13.70 -9.59
CA TYR A 593 27.72 14.04 -8.37
C TYR A 593 26.23 13.69 -8.50
N GLN A 594 25.69 13.06 -7.46
CA GLN A 594 24.28 12.68 -7.40
C GLN A 594 23.44 13.86 -6.92
N GLN A 595 22.46 14.26 -7.73
CA GLN A 595 21.58 15.37 -7.41
C GLN A 595 20.72 15.07 -6.18
N PHE A 596 20.38 16.12 -5.42
CA PHE A 596 19.37 16.00 -4.37
C PHE A 596 17.99 15.83 -5.01
N ASP A 597 17.31 14.74 -4.68
CA ASP A 597 15.97 14.46 -5.20
C ASP A 597 14.94 14.48 -4.06
N PRO A 598 14.15 15.56 -3.91
CA PRO A 598 13.17 15.68 -2.83
C PRO A 598 12.10 14.60 -2.87
N ARG A 599 11.87 13.96 -4.03
CA ARG A 599 10.92 12.85 -4.18
C ARG A 599 11.32 11.62 -3.36
N LEU A 600 12.62 11.46 -3.07
CA LEU A 600 13.09 10.38 -2.20
C LEU A 600 12.68 10.61 -0.74
N LEU A 601 12.72 11.85 -0.27
CA LEU A 601 12.22 12.22 1.07
C LEU A 601 10.69 12.17 1.15
N ASP A 602 10.00 12.52 0.06
CA ASP A 602 8.53 12.48 -0.03
C ASP A 602 7.97 11.06 0.12
N GLN A 603 8.75 10.02 -0.17
CA GLN A 603 8.34 8.65 0.11
C GLN A 603 8.06 8.43 1.61
N PHE A 604 8.72 9.16 2.51
CA PHE A 604 8.45 9.07 3.95
C PHE A 604 7.54 10.20 4.43
N ARG A 605 7.80 11.44 3.98
CA ARG A 605 7.06 12.62 4.44
C ARG A 605 5.56 12.51 4.16
N THR A 606 5.16 12.09 2.97
CA THR A 606 3.73 11.95 2.60
C THR A 606 2.99 10.91 3.44
N ARG A 607 3.73 9.97 4.03
CA ARG A 607 3.22 8.99 4.99
C ARG A 607 3.18 9.52 6.41
N GLY A 608 3.61 10.77 6.67
CA GLY A 608 3.74 11.32 8.02
C GLY A 608 4.85 10.65 8.83
N ILE A 609 5.95 10.29 8.17
CA ILE A 609 7.16 9.70 8.76
C ILE A 609 8.29 10.71 8.59
N MET A 610 9.06 10.99 9.65
CA MET A 610 10.22 11.90 9.57
C MET A 610 11.27 11.29 8.64
N PRO A 611 11.62 11.93 7.51
CA PRO A 611 12.61 11.39 6.60
C PRO A 611 14.03 11.53 7.18
N GLY A 612 14.83 10.48 7.03
CA GLY A 612 16.28 10.51 7.24
C GLY A 612 17.04 10.31 5.93
N LEU A 613 18.08 11.10 5.73
CA LEU A 613 19.00 10.99 4.61
C LEU A 613 20.40 10.67 5.14
N ASN A 614 20.86 9.45 4.91
CA ASN A 614 22.27 9.11 5.10
C ASN A 614 23.06 9.54 3.86
N TRP A 615 23.72 10.69 3.94
CA TRP A 615 24.38 11.36 2.82
C TRP A 615 25.90 11.19 2.91
N ASP A 616 26.41 10.19 2.20
CA ASP A 616 27.78 9.72 2.39
C ASP A 616 28.76 10.36 1.40
N ALA A 617 29.85 10.92 1.94
CA ALA A 617 30.95 11.48 1.16
C ALA A 617 31.81 10.35 0.57
N SER A 618 31.31 9.70 -0.46
CA SER A 618 32.01 8.65 -1.18
C SER A 618 31.57 8.55 -2.64
N LYS A 619 32.37 7.83 -3.43
CA LYS A 619 32.04 7.33 -4.75
C LYS A 619 31.67 5.85 -4.64
N GLY A 620 30.42 5.52 -4.93
CA GLY A 620 29.96 4.13 -4.83
C GLY A 620 29.81 3.63 -3.40
N SER A 621 30.09 2.33 -3.17
CA SER A 621 29.96 1.75 -1.83
C SER A 621 30.87 2.49 -0.84
N ALA A 622 30.28 2.99 0.24
CA ALA A 622 31.00 3.70 1.28
C ALA A 622 32.06 2.79 1.93
N LEU A 623 31.84 1.48 1.99
CA LEU A 623 32.77 0.49 2.56
C LEU A 623 34.09 0.31 1.78
N ASN A 624 34.33 1.10 0.73
CA ASN A 624 35.62 1.17 0.07
C ASN A 624 36.43 2.33 0.66
N GLU A 625 37.37 2.00 1.54
CA GLU A 625 38.14 2.97 2.33
C GLU A 625 39.09 3.86 1.51
N ASN A 626 39.65 3.37 0.39
CA ASN A 626 40.67 4.09 -0.37
C ASN A 626 40.07 5.06 -1.40
N GLN A 627 39.68 6.25 -0.95
CA GLN A 627 39.10 7.31 -1.77
C GLN A 627 39.56 8.70 -1.27
N PRO A 628 40.82 9.10 -1.53
CA PRO A 628 41.43 10.29 -0.93
C PRO A 628 40.76 11.61 -1.31
N ASP A 629 40.04 11.65 -2.43
CA ASP A 629 39.23 12.80 -2.83
C ASP A 629 38.11 13.12 -1.83
N PHE A 630 37.73 12.18 -0.96
CA PHE A 630 36.74 12.39 0.11
C PHE A 630 37.37 12.44 1.52
N SER A 631 38.68 12.68 1.60
CA SER A 631 39.38 12.96 2.87
C SER A 631 38.87 14.26 3.51
N TRP A 632 39.09 14.42 4.81
CA TRP A 632 38.73 15.66 5.51
C TRP A 632 39.42 16.87 4.90
N GLN A 633 40.68 16.73 4.47
CA GLN A 633 41.43 17.81 3.85
C GLN A 633 40.88 18.21 2.47
N ALA A 634 40.44 17.24 1.65
CA ALA A 634 39.82 17.53 0.35
C ALA A 634 38.47 18.27 0.50
N ILE A 635 37.69 17.89 1.52
CA ILE A 635 36.44 18.59 1.84
C ILE A 635 36.74 20.01 2.35
N ASN A 636 37.69 20.16 3.26
CA ASN A 636 38.12 21.46 3.80
C ASN A 636 38.74 22.39 2.74
N SER A 637 39.35 21.85 1.68
CA SER A 637 39.90 22.67 0.59
C SER A 637 38.82 23.24 -0.33
N GLY A 638 37.55 22.88 -0.11
CA GLY A 638 36.42 23.30 -0.91
C GLY A 638 36.21 22.50 -2.20
N MET A 639 36.86 21.34 -2.35
CA MET A 639 36.79 20.52 -3.57
C MET A 639 35.34 20.15 -3.95
N HIS A 640 34.48 19.99 -2.95
CA HIS A 640 33.09 19.58 -3.12
C HIS A 640 32.08 20.73 -2.93
N ASP A 641 32.53 21.96 -2.74
CA ASP A 641 31.66 23.07 -2.31
C ASP A 641 30.55 23.38 -3.31
N ALA A 642 30.84 23.33 -4.60
CA ALA A 642 29.82 23.55 -5.63
C ALA A 642 28.69 22.51 -5.53
N TYR A 643 29.03 21.26 -5.22
CA TYR A 643 28.06 20.20 -5.02
C TYR A 643 27.29 20.36 -3.70
N ILE A 644 28.00 20.58 -2.59
CA ILE A 644 27.39 20.77 -1.26
C ILE A 644 26.46 21.97 -1.26
N THR A 645 26.86 23.08 -1.91
CA THR A 645 26.05 24.29 -2.08
C THR A 645 24.79 24.01 -2.88
N GLN A 646 24.86 23.21 -3.95
CA GLN A 646 23.68 22.86 -4.73
C GLN A 646 22.70 22.02 -3.90
N VAL A 647 23.19 21.00 -3.19
CA VAL A 647 22.36 20.18 -2.29
C VAL A 647 21.74 21.03 -1.19
N ALA A 648 22.49 21.98 -0.62
CA ALA A 648 21.99 22.91 0.38
C ALA A 648 20.84 23.79 -0.16
N LYS A 649 20.98 24.33 -1.37
CA LYS A 649 19.91 25.10 -2.03
C LYS A 649 18.66 24.26 -2.28
N ASP A 650 18.84 23.05 -2.79
CA ASP A 650 17.73 22.14 -3.06
C ASP A 650 17.04 21.68 -1.76
N ALA A 651 17.81 21.48 -0.69
CA ALA A 651 17.28 21.19 0.65
C ALA A 651 16.48 22.37 1.22
N ALA A 652 16.96 23.61 1.06
CA ALA A 652 16.23 24.82 1.46
C ALA A 652 14.91 24.96 0.69
N ALA A 653 14.92 24.69 -0.62
CA ALA A 653 13.74 24.71 -1.48
C ALA A 653 12.75 23.56 -1.18
N TYR A 654 13.16 22.50 -0.48
CA TYR A 654 12.25 21.41 -0.10
C TYR A 654 11.25 21.82 1.00
N HIS A 655 11.58 22.82 1.82
CA HIS A 655 10.75 23.42 2.89
C HIS A 655 10.32 22.48 4.05
N TYR A 656 10.30 21.16 3.86
CA TYR A 656 9.90 20.20 4.89
C TYR A 656 11.10 19.69 5.70
N PRO A 657 10.88 19.34 6.99
CA PRO A 657 11.95 18.89 7.85
C PRO A 657 12.43 17.48 7.51
N PHE A 658 13.73 17.26 7.62
CA PHE A 658 14.35 15.94 7.56
C PHE A 658 15.68 15.91 8.34
N ILE A 659 16.15 14.71 8.68
CA ILE A 659 17.41 14.51 9.41
C ILE A 659 18.48 14.03 8.43
N VAL A 660 19.62 14.71 8.36
CA VAL A 660 20.78 14.30 7.58
C VAL A 660 21.81 13.67 8.50
N ARG A 661 22.30 12.50 8.12
CA ARG A 661 23.47 11.85 8.69
C ARG A 661 24.59 11.88 7.66
N VAL A 662 25.67 12.59 7.97
CA VAL A 662 26.88 12.70 7.13
C VAL A 662 28.07 12.21 7.95
N PHE A 663 29.08 11.63 7.29
CA PHE A 663 30.28 11.08 7.94
C PHE A 663 29.98 10.08 9.07
N ALA A 664 28.99 9.21 8.87
CA ALA A 664 28.62 8.20 9.86
C ALA A 664 29.82 7.34 10.26
N GLU A 665 29.94 7.02 11.54
CA GLU A 665 30.96 6.14 12.10
C GLU A 665 32.41 6.58 11.74
N MET A 666 32.68 7.89 11.77
CA MET A 666 34.02 8.44 11.53
C MET A 666 35.10 7.93 12.50
N ASP A 667 34.69 7.33 13.61
CA ASP A 667 35.54 6.67 14.60
C ASP A 667 36.03 5.28 14.19
N GLY A 668 35.47 4.74 13.10
CA GLY A 668 35.91 3.53 12.43
C GLY A 668 36.98 3.75 11.35
N ASN A 669 37.40 2.66 10.71
CA ASN A 669 38.39 2.65 9.63
C ASN A 669 37.85 2.10 8.30
N TRP A 670 36.53 1.92 8.16
CA TRP A 670 35.91 1.28 7.00
C TRP A 670 35.30 2.26 5.98
N TYR A 671 35.30 3.56 6.27
CA TYR A 671 34.81 4.61 5.38
C TYR A 671 35.92 5.57 4.95
N PRO A 672 35.80 6.24 3.77
CA PRO A 672 36.80 7.20 3.29
C PRO A 672 37.11 8.35 4.24
N TRP A 673 36.12 8.76 5.04
CA TRP A 673 36.21 9.79 6.07
C TRP A 673 36.56 9.22 7.46
N GLY A 674 36.87 7.93 7.56
CA GLY A 674 37.22 7.28 8.82
C GLY A 674 38.55 7.77 9.37
N TYR A 675 38.69 7.76 10.70
CA TYR A 675 39.93 8.12 11.37
C TYR A 675 41.06 7.17 10.93
N SER A 676 42.21 7.75 10.61
CA SER A 676 43.41 7.10 10.04
C SER A 676 43.24 6.51 8.62
N VAL A 677 42.15 6.79 7.92
CA VAL A 677 41.93 6.44 6.52
C VAL A 677 42.25 7.64 5.62
N ASN A 678 42.81 7.46 4.43
CA ASN A 678 43.08 8.55 3.46
C ASN A 678 43.87 9.77 4.01
N GLY A 679 44.66 9.60 5.07
CA GLY A 679 45.38 10.70 5.71
C GLY A 679 44.61 11.45 6.81
N ASN A 680 43.39 11.01 7.14
CA ASN A 680 42.53 11.57 8.19
C ASN A 680 43.08 11.30 9.61
N THR A 681 44.14 11.98 10.01
CA THR A 681 44.85 11.71 11.29
C THR A 681 44.67 12.81 12.33
N ASN A 682 44.15 13.97 11.94
CA ASN A 682 43.98 15.13 12.81
C ASN A 682 42.48 15.39 13.08
N PRO A 683 41.97 15.20 14.31
CA PRO A 683 40.56 15.44 14.64
C PRO A 683 40.05 16.86 14.30
N ALA A 684 40.92 17.87 14.34
CA ALA A 684 40.55 19.23 13.98
C ALA A 684 40.12 19.34 12.51
N ASP A 685 40.70 18.53 11.62
CA ASP A 685 40.34 18.51 10.20
C ASP A 685 38.93 17.93 10.00
N PHE A 686 38.55 16.91 10.79
CA PHE A 686 37.18 16.39 10.81
C PHE A 686 36.18 17.44 11.28
N VAL A 687 36.48 18.11 12.41
CA VAL A 687 35.62 19.16 12.94
C VAL A 687 35.45 20.29 11.93
N ALA A 688 36.54 20.69 11.26
CA ALA A 688 36.47 21.67 10.18
C ALA A 688 35.58 21.19 9.03
N ALA A 689 35.71 19.93 8.59
CA ALA A 689 34.94 19.39 7.47
C ALA A 689 33.45 19.29 7.80
N TRP A 690 33.12 18.86 9.01
CA TRP A 690 31.75 18.86 9.52
C TRP A 690 31.16 20.27 9.52
N LYS A 691 31.85 21.22 10.15
CA LYS A 691 31.39 22.61 10.25
C LYS A 691 31.22 23.23 8.88
N HIS A 692 32.16 22.98 7.96
CA HIS A 692 32.12 23.48 6.59
C HIS A 692 30.85 23.04 5.85
N VAL A 693 30.48 21.75 5.93
CA VAL A 693 29.22 21.25 5.34
C VAL A 693 28.00 21.94 5.97
N VAL A 694 27.93 22.00 7.30
CA VAL A 694 26.80 22.61 8.03
C VAL A 694 26.69 24.12 7.73
N ASP A 695 27.81 24.83 7.67
CA ASP A 695 27.86 26.26 7.39
C ASP A 695 27.39 26.57 5.96
N ILE A 696 27.72 25.73 4.97
CA ILE A 696 27.15 25.86 3.62
C ILE A 696 25.62 25.69 3.65
N PHE A 697 25.09 24.68 4.35
CA PHE A 697 23.64 24.50 4.48
C PHE A 697 22.96 25.71 5.15
N ARG A 698 23.56 26.24 6.22
CA ARG A 698 23.05 27.43 6.91
C ARG A 698 23.10 28.67 6.04
N LYS A 699 24.20 28.87 5.30
CA LYS A 699 24.39 30.01 4.40
C LYS A 699 23.36 30.04 3.28
N GLU A 700 22.99 28.88 2.73
CA GLU A 700 21.96 28.78 1.69
C GLU A 700 20.52 28.76 2.24
N GLY A 701 20.34 28.90 3.57
CA GLY A 701 19.02 29.04 4.19
C GLY A 701 18.28 27.73 4.44
N ALA A 702 18.96 26.58 4.45
CA ALA A 702 18.36 25.25 4.67
C ALA A 702 18.02 25.00 6.15
N THR A 703 17.14 25.83 6.74
CA THR A 703 16.76 25.76 8.17
C THR A 703 15.86 24.57 8.52
N ASN A 704 15.42 23.80 7.52
CA ASN A 704 14.63 22.59 7.64
C ASN A 704 15.48 21.32 7.84
N VAL A 705 16.82 21.43 7.83
CA VAL A 705 17.73 20.28 7.94
C VAL A 705 18.26 20.15 9.38
N GLN A 706 18.16 18.96 9.96
CA GLN A 706 18.79 18.61 11.23
C GLN A 706 19.98 17.67 11.00
N PHE A 707 21.11 17.91 11.67
CA PHE A 707 22.33 17.13 11.50
C PHE A 707 22.54 16.11 12.63
N ALA A 708 22.65 14.83 12.27
CA ALA A 708 22.91 13.71 13.17
C ALA A 708 24.38 13.28 13.11
N TRP A 709 25.10 13.47 14.22
CA TRP A 709 26.52 13.10 14.36
C TRP A 709 26.64 11.70 14.94
N CYS A 710 27.01 10.73 14.09
CA CYS A 710 26.81 9.31 14.36
C CYS A 710 28.12 8.53 14.60
N TRP A 711 28.18 7.82 15.72
CA TRP A 711 29.32 7.01 16.16
C TRP A 711 29.04 5.51 16.05
N ALA A 712 30.07 4.71 15.79
CA ALA A 712 29.99 3.27 15.96
C ALA A 712 30.11 2.91 17.46
N ALA A 713 29.03 2.46 18.08
CA ALA A 713 29.02 2.07 19.49
C ALA A 713 30.03 0.94 19.79
N SER A 714 30.21 0.04 18.83
CA SER A 714 31.16 -1.08 18.91
C SER A 714 32.63 -0.66 18.98
N VAL A 715 32.95 0.54 18.49
CA VAL A 715 34.29 1.13 18.56
C VAL A 715 34.56 1.73 19.94
N LEU A 716 33.56 2.36 20.55
CA LEU A 716 33.63 3.03 21.83
C LEU A 716 33.60 2.06 23.03
N THR A 717 34.46 1.05 23.00
CA THR A 717 34.68 0.15 24.14
C THR A 717 35.37 0.88 25.29
N PRO A 718 35.19 0.46 26.56
CA PRO A 718 35.89 1.06 27.70
C PRO A 718 37.42 1.18 27.49
N SER A 719 38.05 0.11 26.98
CA SER A 719 39.49 0.10 26.71
C SER A 719 39.93 1.14 25.67
N ARG A 720 39.15 1.33 24.60
CA ARG A 720 39.47 2.30 23.54
C ARG A 720 39.17 3.72 24.01
N ILE A 721 38.12 3.92 24.80
CA ILE A 721 37.83 5.20 25.45
C ILE A 721 38.99 5.57 26.37
N ASP A 722 39.43 4.68 27.27
CA ASP A 722 40.52 4.98 28.20
C ASP A 722 41.82 5.35 27.47
N GLN A 723 42.11 4.67 26.36
CA GLN A 723 43.31 4.90 25.57
C GLN A 723 43.25 6.18 24.70
N TYR A 724 42.07 6.55 24.18
CA TYR A 724 41.94 7.59 23.15
C TYR A 724 40.92 8.70 23.48
N LYS A 725 40.41 8.79 24.71
CA LYS A 725 39.34 9.73 25.12
C LYS A 725 39.55 11.17 24.65
N ASP A 726 40.78 11.68 24.70
CA ASP A 726 41.05 13.09 24.34
C ASP A 726 40.90 13.30 22.83
N VAL A 727 41.41 12.37 22.02
CA VAL A 727 41.24 12.38 20.55
C VAL A 727 39.77 12.20 20.17
N LEU A 728 39.07 11.26 20.83
CA LEU A 728 37.65 10.99 20.58
C LEU A 728 36.77 12.21 20.92
N LYS A 729 37.08 12.93 22.01
CA LYS A 729 36.40 14.19 22.35
C LYS A 729 36.69 15.30 21.34
N GLN A 730 37.91 15.36 20.80
CA GLN A 730 38.28 16.37 19.80
C GLN A 730 37.58 16.20 18.45
N LEU A 731 37.00 15.03 18.17
CA LEU A 731 36.17 14.84 16.98
C LEU A 731 34.81 15.54 17.11
N TYR A 732 34.43 16.06 18.29
CA TYR A 732 33.12 16.69 18.48
C TYR A 732 33.03 18.09 17.85
N PRO A 733 32.12 18.33 16.88
CA PRO A 733 31.99 19.65 16.26
C PRO A 733 31.45 20.73 17.21
N GLY A 734 30.80 20.33 18.30
CA GLY A 734 30.16 21.19 19.28
C GLY A 734 28.64 21.21 19.17
N ASP A 735 27.97 21.54 20.28
CA ASP A 735 26.51 21.55 20.40
C ASP A 735 25.85 22.44 19.33
N ASP A 736 26.48 23.54 18.90
CA ASP A 736 25.95 24.47 17.90
C ASP A 736 25.96 23.93 16.47
N TYR A 737 26.58 22.78 16.22
CA TYR A 737 26.72 22.18 14.89
C TYR A 737 26.08 20.78 14.80
N VAL A 738 25.45 20.31 15.88
CA VAL A 738 24.90 18.96 16.00
C VAL A 738 23.53 19.00 16.64
N ASP A 739 22.51 18.52 15.93
CA ASP A 739 21.12 18.46 16.41
C ASP A 739 20.81 17.13 17.12
N TRP A 740 21.50 16.05 16.73
CA TRP A 740 21.35 14.71 17.28
C TRP A 740 22.72 14.05 17.48
N ILE A 741 22.96 13.51 18.67
CA ILE A 741 24.04 12.55 18.90
C ILE A 741 23.51 11.17 18.51
N ALA A 742 24.10 10.54 17.52
CA ALA A 742 23.65 9.25 17.00
C ALA A 742 24.64 8.13 17.34
N LEU A 743 24.12 6.92 17.56
CA LEU A 743 24.89 5.71 17.79
C LEU A 743 24.37 4.57 16.92
N ASP A 744 25.29 3.86 16.28
CA ASP A 744 25.04 2.63 15.52
C ASP A 744 25.64 1.44 16.27
N GLY A 745 24.85 0.39 16.48
CA GLY A 745 25.28 -0.76 17.28
C GLY A 745 24.48 -2.03 16.99
N TYR A 746 25.19 -3.16 16.93
CA TYR A 746 24.65 -4.44 16.49
C TYR A 746 25.13 -5.61 17.35
N SER A 747 24.21 -6.51 17.68
CA SER A 747 24.53 -7.81 18.26
C SER A 747 24.62 -8.88 17.17
N ASN A 748 25.82 -9.36 16.89
CA ASN A 748 26.18 -10.34 15.85
C ASN A 748 26.29 -11.79 16.37
N PRO A 749 26.33 -12.83 15.50
CA PRO A 749 26.44 -14.24 15.90
C PRO A 749 27.69 -14.60 16.71
N ALA A 750 28.80 -13.87 16.50
CA ALA A 750 30.02 -13.99 17.32
C ALA A 750 29.89 -13.33 18.70
N SER A 751 28.82 -12.54 18.91
CA SER A 751 28.54 -11.73 20.09
C SER A 751 27.13 -11.97 20.66
N THR A 752 26.46 -13.10 20.36
CA THR A 752 25.08 -13.40 20.83
C THR A 752 24.93 -13.49 22.36
N LYS A 753 26.01 -13.25 23.12
CA LYS A 753 26.01 -13.11 24.57
C LYS A 753 25.94 -11.66 25.08
N ARG A 754 26.02 -10.65 24.21
CA ARG A 754 26.02 -9.23 24.60
C ARG A 754 24.60 -8.65 24.55
N SER A 755 24.22 -7.97 25.62
CA SER A 755 22.96 -7.24 25.73
C SER A 755 23.04 -5.86 25.05
N LEU A 756 21.89 -5.24 24.78
CA LEU A 756 21.84 -3.84 24.29
C LEU A 756 22.61 -2.90 25.22
N GLN A 757 22.55 -3.15 26.53
CA GLN A 757 23.31 -2.40 27.52
C GLN A 757 24.82 -2.51 27.27
N ASP A 758 25.33 -3.72 27.05
CA ASP A 758 26.77 -3.95 26.83
C ASP A 758 27.26 -3.20 25.59
N ASP A 759 26.43 -3.10 24.55
CA ASP A 759 26.81 -2.51 23.27
C ASP A 759 26.73 -0.97 23.29
N PHE A 760 25.75 -0.39 23.98
CA PHE A 760 25.50 1.07 23.92
C PHE A 760 25.92 1.84 25.19
N GLN A 761 25.97 1.21 26.37
CA GLN A 761 26.20 1.94 27.62
C GLN A 761 27.56 2.63 27.72
N PRO A 762 28.68 2.01 27.34
CA PRO A 762 29.98 2.68 27.40
C PRO A 762 30.03 3.93 26.53
N ALA A 763 29.54 3.83 25.29
CA ALA A 763 29.47 4.94 24.35
C ALA A 763 28.58 6.07 24.87
N TYR A 764 27.37 5.74 25.33
CA TYR A 764 26.41 6.69 25.91
C TYR A 764 27.01 7.47 27.09
N GLN A 765 27.63 6.76 28.05
CA GLN A 765 28.24 7.39 29.22
C GLN A 765 29.40 8.30 28.84
N PHE A 766 30.24 7.88 27.89
CA PHE A 766 31.35 8.69 27.41
C PHE A 766 30.88 9.99 26.73
N LEU A 767 29.91 9.90 25.81
CA LEU A 767 29.36 11.06 25.09
C LEU A 767 28.72 12.06 26.07
N LYS A 768 28.05 11.57 27.10
CA LYS A 768 27.49 12.42 28.17
C LYS A 768 28.50 13.20 28.99
N THR A 769 29.80 12.87 28.91
CA THR A 769 30.83 13.64 29.62
C THR A 769 31.13 14.98 28.98
N PHE A 770 30.63 15.27 27.77
CA PHE A 770 30.93 16.51 27.06
C PHE A 770 29.78 17.09 26.21
N THR A 771 28.64 16.42 26.10
CA THR A 771 27.43 16.98 25.47
C THR A 771 26.15 16.46 26.15
N HIS A 772 25.11 17.29 26.10
CA HIS A 772 23.75 16.97 26.59
C HIS A 772 22.70 17.07 25.48
N ARG A 773 23.13 17.12 24.21
CA ARG A 773 22.20 17.05 23.07
C ARG A 773 21.41 15.74 23.11
N ARG A 774 20.17 15.80 22.59
CA ARG A 774 19.31 14.62 22.45
C ARG A 774 20.02 13.52 21.66
N MET A 775 19.81 12.28 22.07
CA MET A 775 20.48 11.13 21.49
C MET A 775 19.52 10.29 20.64
N ALA A 776 20.08 9.62 19.65
CA ALA A 776 19.41 8.64 18.82
C ALA A 776 20.24 7.36 18.78
N PHE A 777 19.60 6.21 18.95
CA PHE A 777 20.17 4.98 18.45
C PHE A 777 19.71 4.86 17.00
N TYR A 778 20.58 5.24 16.07
CA TYR A 778 20.24 5.49 14.67
C TYR A 778 20.23 4.18 13.86
N GLU A 779 21.08 3.22 14.23
CA GLU A 779 20.97 1.83 13.80
C GLU A 779 21.10 0.88 15.00
N VAL A 780 20.07 0.06 15.21
CA VAL A 780 20.06 -1.02 16.21
C VAL A 780 19.63 -2.32 15.54
N GLY A 781 20.37 -3.41 15.77
CA GLY A 781 19.96 -4.73 15.30
C GLY A 781 20.54 -5.87 16.12
N ALA A 782 19.84 -7.00 16.13
CA ALA A 782 20.33 -8.23 16.74
C ALA A 782 20.11 -9.42 15.80
N SER A 783 21.09 -10.32 15.72
CA SER A 783 21.00 -11.55 14.94
C SER A 783 20.30 -12.67 15.73
N GLU A 784 19.74 -13.64 15.02
CA GLU A 784 19.30 -14.89 15.65
C GLU A 784 20.49 -15.66 16.23
N ASP A 785 20.29 -16.33 17.38
CA ASP A 785 21.25 -17.29 17.92
C ASP A 785 20.87 -18.70 17.42
N PRO A 786 21.74 -19.40 16.68
CA PRO A 786 21.46 -20.75 16.19
C PRO A 786 21.29 -21.80 17.31
N LYS A 787 21.68 -21.49 18.55
CA LYS A 787 21.57 -22.37 19.73
C LYS A 787 20.41 -22.01 20.65
N ASP A 788 19.82 -20.82 20.51
CA ASP A 788 18.70 -20.35 21.33
C ASP A 788 17.74 -19.50 20.49
N SER A 789 16.62 -20.10 20.10
CA SER A 789 15.58 -19.46 19.29
C SER A 789 14.79 -18.35 20.00
N MET A 790 15.01 -18.14 21.30
CA MET A 790 14.42 -17.05 22.07
C MET A 790 15.40 -15.91 22.34
N ALA A 791 16.71 -16.10 22.09
CA ALA A 791 17.74 -15.13 22.43
C ALA A 791 17.47 -13.73 21.84
N LYS A 792 17.17 -13.66 20.53
CA LYS A 792 16.87 -12.39 19.86
C LYS A 792 15.58 -11.75 20.39
N ALA A 793 14.52 -12.55 20.59
CA ALA A 793 13.25 -12.07 21.11
C ALA A 793 13.39 -11.47 22.52
N ASN A 794 14.15 -12.15 23.40
CA ASN A 794 14.46 -11.68 24.74
C ASN A 794 15.36 -10.44 24.71
N TRP A 795 16.34 -10.40 23.80
CA TRP A 795 17.19 -9.22 23.61
C TRP A 795 16.36 -8.00 23.20
N ILE A 796 15.39 -8.17 22.29
CA ILE A 796 14.46 -7.12 21.86
C ILE A 796 13.63 -6.62 23.04
N THR A 797 12.91 -7.51 23.74
CA THR A 797 12.01 -7.08 24.83
C THR A 797 12.78 -6.49 26.01
N GLN A 798 13.89 -7.09 26.43
CA GLN A 798 14.74 -6.56 27.50
C GLN A 798 15.41 -5.24 27.11
N GLY A 799 15.93 -5.14 25.88
CA GLY A 799 16.57 -3.93 25.38
C GLY A 799 15.59 -2.76 25.31
N PHE A 800 14.46 -2.95 24.63
CA PHE A 800 13.53 -1.88 24.33
C PHE A 800 12.54 -1.57 25.45
N LEU A 801 12.03 -2.56 26.17
CA LEU A 801 11.00 -2.32 27.19
C LEU A 801 11.57 -2.06 28.58
N THR A 802 12.84 -2.39 28.82
CA THR A 802 13.48 -2.23 30.14
C THR A 802 14.74 -1.37 30.06
N THR A 803 15.72 -1.76 29.25
CA THR A 803 17.06 -1.17 29.25
C THR A 803 17.05 0.29 28.77
N ILE A 804 16.44 0.54 27.61
CA ILE A 804 16.30 1.90 27.03
C ILE A 804 15.64 2.90 27.98
N PRO A 805 14.42 2.67 28.48
CA PRO A 805 13.77 3.64 29.36
C PRO A 805 14.49 3.84 30.70
N GLN A 806 15.25 2.86 31.19
CA GLN A 806 15.94 2.94 32.49
C GLN A 806 17.34 3.56 32.41
N LEU A 807 18.12 3.18 31.40
CA LEU A 807 19.55 3.53 31.34
C LEU A 807 19.87 4.66 30.36
N PHE A 808 18.95 4.94 29.42
CA PHE A 808 19.19 5.85 28.30
C PHE A 808 18.16 7.01 28.22
N PRO A 809 17.96 7.81 29.28
CA PRO A 809 16.91 8.83 29.33
C PRO A 809 17.03 9.95 28.27
N ASP A 810 18.23 10.20 27.75
CA ASP A 810 18.48 11.22 26.71
C ASP A 810 18.20 10.70 25.29
N VAL A 811 17.95 9.40 25.13
CA VAL A 811 17.59 8.80 23.84
C VAL A 811 16.14 9.11 23.52
N LYS A 812 15.93 9.91 22.46
CA LYS A 812 14.60 10.33 21.99
C LYS A 812 14.19 9.67 20.68
N MET A 813 15.11 8.96 20.02
CA MET A 813 14.85 8.18 18.82
C MET A 813 15.60 6.84 18.87
N VAL A 814 14.93 5.75 18.53
CA VAL A 814 15.56 4.43 18.37
C VAL A 814 15.08 3.83 17.06
N ASN A 815 15.99 3.47 16.18
CA ASN A 815 15.69 3.03 14.83
C ASN A 815 16.24 1.61 14.58
N TRP A 816 15.33 0.68 14.26
CA TRP A 816 15.72 -0.72 13.99
C TRP A 816 16.26 -0.87 12.57
N PHE A 817 17.36 -1.59 12.42
CA PHE A 817 17.93 -1.91 11.12
C PHE A 817 17.29 -3.19 10.55
N ASN A 818 16.19 -3.04 9.79
CA ASN A 818 15.40 -4.15 9.28
C ASN A 818 15.95 -4.73 7.98
N SER A 819 17.20 -5.21 7.99
CA SER A 819 17.84 -5.77 6.80
C SER A 819 18.74 -6.95 7.14
N ILE A 820 19.03 -7.75 6.11
CA ILE A 820 20.20 -8.60 6.09
C ILE A 820 21.41 -7.68 5.84
N ASN A 821 22.51 -7.87 6.57
CA ASN A 821 23.70 -7.05 6.40
C ASN A 821 24.23 -7.08 4.95
N ASP A 822 25.02 -6.08 4.57
CA ASP A 822 25.49 -5.90 3.18
C ASP A 822 26.32 -7.08 2.64
N ARG A 823 26.91 -7.87 3.55
CA ARG A 823 27.65 -9.10 3.22
C ARG A 823 26.76 -10.34 3.12
N LYS A 824 25.45 -10.19 3.34
CA LYS A 824 24.43 -11.24 3.40
C LYS A 824 24.73 -12.38 4.36
N THR A 825 25.47 -12.09 5.43
CA THR A 825 25.95 -13.04 6.43
C THR A 825 25.17 -12.99 7.74
N VAL A 826 24.49 -11.88 8.04
CA VAL A 826 23.76 -11.68 9.29
C VAL A 826 22.39 -11.09 8.98
N ASN A 827 21.33 -11.71 9.51
CA ASN A 827 19.96 -11.25 9.34
C ASN A 827 19.48 -10.51 10.60
N TYR A 828 19.28 -9.19 10.50
CA TYR A 828 18.73 -8.37 11.57
C TYR A 828 17.22 -8.17 11.44
N ALA A 829 16.59 -8.65 10.37
CA ALA A 829 15.18 -8.39 10.11
C ALA A 829 14.29 -8.85 11.27
N VAL A 830 13.27 -8.07 11.62
CA VAL A 830 12.36 -8.34 12.74
C VAL A 830 11.57 -9.62 12.52
N ASP A 831 11.33 -9.99 11.27
CA ASP A 831 10.66 -11.19 10.80
C ASP A 831 11.61 -12.38 10.57
N SER A 832 12.88 -12.30 11.00
CA SER A 832 13.83 -13.42 10.92
C SER A 832 13.35 -14.70 11.62
N SER A 833 12.47 -14.55 12.61
CA SER A 833 11.71 -15.62 13.24
C SER A 833 10.38 -15.09 13.78
N GLN A 834 9.40 -15.98 14.00
CA GLN A 834 8.12 -15.60 14.62
C GLN A 834 8.32 -15.04 16.03
N ASN A 835 9.31 -15.55 16.78
CA ASN A 835 9.64 -15.07 18.12
C ASN A 835 10.13 -13.62 18.10
N SER A 836 11.05 -13.31 17.18
CA SER A 836 11.55 -11.95 16.96
C SER A 836 10.41 -11.01 16.54
N LEU A 837 9.54 -11.43 15.62
CA LEU A 837 8.43 -10.61 15.15
C LEU A 837 7.43 -10.31 16.26
N ASN A 838 7.10 -11.30 17.08
CA ASN A 838 6.19 -11.14 18.22
C ASN A 838 6.79 -10.19 19.28
N ALA A 839 8.08 -10.35 19.60
CA ALA A 839 8.80 -9.46 20.51
C ALA A 839 8.82 -8.01 19.99
N TRP A 840 9.07 -7.83 18.69
CA TRP A 840 9.05 -6.51 18.08
C TRP A 840 7.65 -5.88 18.09
N LYS A 841 6.59 -6.66 17.82
CA LYS A 841 5.20 -6.19 17.95
C LYS A 841 4.87 -5.70 19.36
N GLN A 842 5.42 -6.32 20.40
CA GLN A 842 5.26 -5.84 21.78
C GLN A 842 5.95 -4.48 21.99
N VAL A 843 7.15 -4.28 21.44
CA VAL A 843 7.85 -2.98 21.45
C VAL A 843 7.03 -1.92 20.74
N VAL A 844 6.54 -2.23 19.54
CA VAL A 844 5.75 -1.33 18.71
C VAL A 844 4.44 -0.90 19.38
N ALA A 845 3.78 -1.81 20.10
CA ALA A 845 2.54 -1.56 20.83
C ALA A 845 2.76 -0.74 22.13
N SER A 846 4.00 -0.65 22.62
CA SER A 846 4.28 0.00 23.91
C SER A 846 4.06 1.52 23.87
N PRO A 847 3.41 2.10 24.91
CA PRO A 847 3.24 3.54 25.02
C PRO A 847 4.57 4.30 25.20
N LEU A 848 5.66 3.61 25.58
CA LEU A 848 7.01 4.19 25.64
C LEU A 848 7.45 4.74 24.28
N TYR A 849 7.00 4.12 23.20
CA TYR A 849 7.44 4.39 21.83
C TYR A 849 6.40 5.21 21.03
N GLN A 850 5.82 6.23 21.67
CA GLN A 850 4.81 7.12 21.07
C GLN A 850 5.36 8.52 20.71
N GLY A 851 6.70 8.66 20.63
CA GLY A 851 7.34 9.93 20.32
C GLY A 851 7.03 10.42 18.91
N ASN A 852 6.77 11.72 18.76
CA ASN A 852 6.54 12.38 17.48
C ASN A 852 7.68 13.38 17.18
N LEU A 853 8.44 13.12 16.11
CA LEU A 853 9.58 13.96 15.72
C LEU A 853 9.16 15.29 15.07
N PHE A 854 7.95 15.40 14.52
CA PHE A 854 7.47 16.64 13.91
C PHE A 854 7.13 17.74 14.94
N ASN A 855 6.77 17.36 16.17
CA ASN A 855 6.47 18.31 17.25
C ASN A 855 7.75 18.95 17.84
N SER A 856 8.92 18.36 17.61
CA SER A 856 10.21 18.86 18.10
C SER A 856 10.79 20.05 17.31
N LEU A 857 10.01 20.58 16.35
CA LEU A 857 10.40 21.63 15.40
C LEU A 857 9.71 22.98 15.66
N ALA A 858 8.95 23.12 16.76
CA ALA A 858 8.56 24.45 17.22
C ALA A 858 9.85 25.21 17.58
N PRO A 859 10.10 26.41 17.02
CA PRO A 859 11.30 27.16 17.34
C PRO A 859 11.32 27.41 18.85
N THR A 860 12.38 26.95 19.52
CA THR A 860 12.69 27.44 20.86
C THR A 860 12.87 28.94 20.75
N ALA A 861 11.89 29.69 21.29
CA ALA A 861 12.02 31.13 21.48
C ALA A 861 13.22 31.38 22.40
N SER A 862 14.36 31.69 21.79
CA SER A 862 15.54 32.26 22.43
C SER A 862 16.28 33.10 21.41
N ALA A 863 15.57 34.06 20.83
CA ALA A 863 16.17 35.35 20.49
C ALA A 863 15.81 36.30 21.65
N PRO A 864 16.78 36.90 22.36
CA PRO A 864 16.47 37.84 23.42
C PRO A 864 15.80 39.07 22.80
N THR A 865 14.54 39.31 23.17
CA THR A 865 13.84 40.56 22.85
C THR A 865 14.52 41.69 23.65
N PRO A 866 14.80 42.86 23.05
CA PRO A 866 15.31 44.01 23.80
C PRO A 866 14.26 44.45 24.82
N VAL A 867 14.71 44.67 26.06
CA VAL A 867 13.88 45.18 27.15
C VAL A 867 13.30 46.54 26.75
N VAL A 868 11.97 46.63 26.69
CA VAL A 868 11.25 47.90 26.54
C VAL A 868 11.24 48.60 27.90
N ALA A 869 11.90 49.75 27.98
CA ALA A 869 11.69 50.70 29.08
C ALA A 869 10.38 51.45 28.85
N LEU A 870 9.48 51.39 29.84
CA LEU A 870 8.24 52.16 29.89
C LEU A 870 8.52 53.59 30.36
N SER A 871 8.10 54.61 29.60
CA SER A 871 7.46 55.80 30.19
C SER A 871 6.67 56.65 29.17
N SER A 872 5.36 56.77 29.42
CA SER A 872 4.46 57.92 29.25
C SER A 872 4.38 58.76 27.95
N ASN A 873 3.16 58.78 27.39
CA ASN A 873 2.50 59.80 26.53
C ASN A 873 2.64 61.26 27.06
N PRO A 874 2.27 62.35 26.33
CA PRO A 874 1.42 62.44 25.12
C PRO A 874 1.89 63.39 23.98
N ALA A 875 1.20 63.33 22.81
CA ALA A 875 1.32 64.23 21.64
C ALA A 875 0.92 65.71 21.96
N PRO A 876 1.25 66.79 21.16
CA PRO A 876 0.75 66.96 19.77
C PRO A 876 1.56 67.87 18.74
N THR A 877 1.51 67.49 17.45
CA THR A 877 1.36 68.32 16.19
C THR A 877 2.43 69.34 15.62
N PRO A 878 2.39 69.65 14.28
CA PRO A 878 3.49 70.05 13.34
C PRO A 878 3.50 71.60 13.05
N PRO A 879 4.15 72.27 12.02
CA PRO A 879 4.57 71.83 10.65
C PRO A 879 5.83 72.46 9.96
N SER A 880 6.07 71.99 8.70
CA SER A 880 6.59 72.67 7.48
C SER A 880 8.02 73.26 7.42
N GLU A 881 8.87 72.78 6.50
CA GLU A 881 9.02 73.29 5.11
C GLU A 881 10.04 72.48 4.27
N SER A 882 9.68 72.27 3.00
CA SER A 882 10.51 71.87 1.85
C SER A 882 11.36 73.08 1.35
N PRO A 883 12.42 72.97 0.50
CA PRO A 883 12.32 72.27 -0.80
C PRO A 883 13.60 71.70 -1.47
N THR A 884 13.33 70.90 -2.51
CA THR A 884 14.05 70.70 -3.79
C THR A 884 15.39 69.95 -3.87
N ARG A 885 15.35 68.79 -4.55
CA ARG A 885 16.35 68.37 -5.55
C ARG A 885 15.74 67.39 -6.58
N SER A 886 16.19 67.47 -7.83
CA SER A 886 15.91 66.55 -8.96
C SER A 886 17.06 66.65 -9.99
N PRO A 887 17.27 65.71 -10.94
CA PRO A 887 17.08 64.25 -10.89
C PRO A 887 18.16 63.42 -11.67
N ALA A 888 17.91 62.11 -11.74
CA ALA A 888 18.41 61.01 -12.62
C ALA A 888 19.37 60.01 -11.95
N THR A 889 19.12 58.69 -11.90
CA THR A 889 18.19 57.82 -12.65
C THR A 889 17.81 56.60 -11.80
N SER A 890 16.50 56.32 -11.67
CA SER A 890 15.94 55.14 -10.98
C SER A 890 15.87 53.93 -11.91
N LEU A 891 16.21 52.73 -11.42
CA LEU A 891 15.64 51.49 -11.95
C LEU A 891 14.45 51.10 -11.05
N ASP A 892 13.34 50.83 -11.72
CA ASP A 892 11.96 50.77 -11.26
C ASP A 892 11.60 49.43 -10.56
N PRO A 893 10.92 49.40 -9.40
CA PRO A 893 10.42 48.17 -8.78
C PRO A 893 9.10 47.64 -9.38
N THR A 894 8.64 48.16 -10.53
CA THR A 894 7.39 47.69 -11.19
C THR A 894 7.60 46.80 -12.44
N ALA A 895 8.80 46.28 -12.69
CA ALA A 895 9.03 45.43 -13.86
C ALA A 895 8.32 44.06 -13.73
N SER A 896 7.14 43.92 -14.37
CA SER A 896 6.45 42.63 -14.46
C SER A 896 7.33 41.58 -15.14
N ILE A 897 7.64 40.48 -14.45
CA ILE A 897 8.36 39.36 -15.05
C ILE A 897 7.38 38.54 -15.89
N LEU A 898 7.72 38.28 -17.14
CA LEU A 898 7.00 37.35 -18.01
C LEU A 898 8.02 36.71 -18.94
N THR A 899 8.31 35.43 -18.73
CA THR A 899 9.25 34.64 -19.53
C THR A 899 8.63 33.29 -19.88
N ILE A 900 9.05 32.73 -21.00
CA ILE A 900 8.71 31.37 -21.42
C ILE A 900 9.98 30.70 -21.94
N LYS A 901 10.11 29.40 -21.73
CA LYS A 901 11.21 28.58 -22.24
C LYS A 901 10.67 27.23 -22.70
N ILE A 902 11.05 26.79 -23.89
CA ILE A 902 10.76 25.43 -24.35
C ILE A 902 11.81 24.49 -23.72
N ASN A 903 11.34 23.55 -22.90
CA ASN A 903 12.20 22.62 -22.16
C ASN A 903 12.44 21.32 -22.92
N SER A 904 11.46 20.88 -23.71
CA SER A 904 11.56 19.74 -24.61
C SER A 904 10.66 19.99 -25.82
N PRO A 905 11.09 19.67 -27.06
CA PRO A 905 12.44 19.27 -27.46
C PRO A 905 13.50 20.33 -27.15
N THR A 906 14.77 19.95 -26.97
CA THR A 906 15.86 20.91 -26.80
C THR A 906 16.29 21.50 -28.16
N ASN A 907 16.85 22.72 -28.15
CA ASN A 907 17.36 23.34 -29.36
C ASN A 907 18.41 22.46 -30.05
N GLY A 908 18.22 22.19 -31.34
CA GLY A 908 19.06 21.32 -32.16
C GLY A 908 18.70 19.83 -32.12
N SER A 909 17.65 19.43 -31.40
CA SER A 909 17.28 18.01 -31.29
C SER A 909 16.59 17.46 -32.54
N LEU A 910 16.77 16.16 -32.76
CA LEU A 910 16.08 15.39 -33.79
C LEU A 910 14.74 14.89 -33.24
N VAL A 911 13.64 15.25 -33.88
CA VAL A 911 12.28 14.97 -33.42
C VAL A 911 11.50 14.10 -34.41
N LYS A 912 10.70 13.17 -33.90
CA LYS A 912 9.80 12.34 -34.72
C LYS A 912 8.54 13.13 -35.08
N LYS A 913 7.84 12.70 -36.15
CA LYS A 913 6.49 13.19 -36.47
C LYS A 913 5.58 13.00 -35.25
N ASN A 914 4.82 14.04 -34.85
CA ASN A 914 3.96 14.12 -33.65
C ASN A 914 4.66 14.28 -32.28
N THR A 915 5.74 15.07 -32.21
CA THR A 915 6.40 15.39 -30.94
C THR A 915 5.61 16.42 -30.13
N THR A 916 5.49 16.20 -28.82
CA THR A 916 4.89 17.15 -27.86
C THR A 916 5.95 18.10 -27.33
N ALA A 917 5.67 19.40 -27.33
CA ALA A 917 6.53 20.40 -26.73
C ALA A 917 6.05 20.74 -25.31
N THR A 918 6.99 20.85 -24.37
CA THR A 918 6.73 21.31 -22.99
C THR A 918 7.44 22.63 -22.76
N THR A 919 6.75 23.55 -22.09
CA THR A 919 7.28 24.88 -21.77
C THR A 919 7.27 25.14 -20.28
N GLN A 920 8.28 25.86 -19.81
CA GLN A 920 8.30 26.49 -18.50
C GLN A 920 8.01 27.98 -18.67
N VAL A 921 7.10 28.48 -17.86
CA VAL A 921 6.63 29.86 -17.88
C VAL A 921 6.85 30.47 -16.50
N GLU A 922 7.47 31.64 -16.44
CA GLU A 922 7.57 32.44 -15.21
C GLU A 922 6.81 33.75 -15.45
N SER A 923 5.86 34.06 -14.59
CA SER A 923 5.05 35.27 -14.72
C SER A 923 4.71 35.84 -13.36
N SER A 924 4.79 37.17 -13.21
CA SER A 924 4.31 37.89 -12.02
C SER A 924 2.79 38.08 -12.02
N LEU A 925 2.12 37.79 -13.13
CA LEU A 925 0.66 37.86 -13.28
C LEU A 925 0.10 36.53 -13.80
N PRO A 926 -1.18 36.19 -13.52
CA PRO A 926 -1.80 34.98 -14.06
C PRO A 926 -1.64 34.88 -15.58
N VAL A 927 -1.21 33.72 -16.07
CA VAL A 927 -1.03 33.46 -17.50
C VAL A 927 -2.37 33.10 -18.12
N THR A 928 -2.75 33.79 -19.18
CA THR A 928 -4.04 33.59 -19.87
C THR A 928 -3.94 32.54 -20.96
N LYS A 929 -2.79 32.48 -21.67
CA LYS A 929 -2.55 31.49 -22.72
C LYS A 929 -1.07 31.33 -23.07
N VAL A 930 -0.73 30.15 -23.58
CA VAL A 930 0.53 29.86 -24.28
C VAL A 930 0.22 29.39 -25.71
N GLU A 931 0.81 30.04 -26.70
CA GLU A 931 0.63 29.80 -28.13
C GLU A 931 1.90 29.20 -28.74
N PHE A 932 1.79 28.13 -29.52
CA PHE A 932 2.94 27.51 -30.19
C PHE A 932 2.85 27.65 -31.70
N TYR A 933 3.98 28.04 -32.32
CA TYR A 933 4.13 28.29 -33.75
C TYR A 933 5.20 27.40 -34.34
N VAL A 934 5.03 27.03 -35.61
CA VAL A 934 6.06 26.40 -36.43
C VAL A 934 6.15 27.17 -37.75
N LYS A 935 7.35 27.67 -38.09
CA LYS A 935 7.55 28.54 -39.28
C LYS A 935 6.48 29.65 -39.34
N ASP A 936 6.26 30.31 -38.21
CA ASP A 936 5.29 31.40 -37.99
C ASP A 936 3.80 31.04 -38.13
N SER A 937 3.45 29.77 -38.38
CA SER A 937 2.07 29.28 -38.37
C SER A 937 1.70 28.80 -36.97
N LEU A 938 0.67 29.40 -36.36
CA LEU A 938 0.10 28.97 -35.08
C LEU A 938 -0.44 27.54 -35.21
N LYS A 939 -0.02 26.67 -34.29
CA LYS A 939 -0.40 25.25 -34.26
C LYS A 939 -1.38 24.93 -33.15
N CYS A 940 -1.29 25.64 -32.03
CA CYS A 940 -2.15 25.43 -30.88
C CYS A 940 -2.00 26.54 -29.85
N THR A 941 -3.01 26.62 -28.99
CA THR A 941 -3.07 27.48 -27.83
C THR A 941 -3.46 26.63 -26.63
N ASP A 942 -2.70 26.68 -25.56
CA ASP A 942 -3.03 26.07 -24.26
C ASP A 942 -3.34 27.18 -23.25
N THR A 943 -4.38 26.97 -22.45
CA THR A 943 -4.85 27.92 -21.42
C THR A 943 -4.80 27.32 -20.02
N THR A 944 -4.40 26.05 -19.87
CA THR A 944 -4.38 25.32 -18.59
C THR A 944 -2.95 24.91 -18.21
N PHE A 945 -2.52 25.16 -16.98
CA PHE A 945 -1.19 24.78 -16.49
C PHE A 945 -1.16 23.29 -16.04
N PRO A 946 -0.09 22.51 -16.31
CA PRO A 946 1.14 22.87 -17.03
C PRO A 946 0.93 22.98 -18.54
N TYR A 947 1.38 24.09 -19.12
CA TYR A 947 1.16 24.38 -20.54
C TYR A 947 1.93 23.40 -21.43
N SER A 948 1.19 22.69 -22.28
CA SER A 948 1.74 21.69 -23.19
C SER A 948 0.98 21.70 -24.51
N CYS A 949 1.68 21.38 -25.60
CA CYS A 949 1.01 21.19 -26.86
C CYS A 949 1.65 20.10 -27.74
N SER A 950 0.80 19.25 -28.30
CA SER A 950 1.15 18.31 -29.37
C SER A 950 1.11 19.02 -30.71
N VAL A 951 2.28 19.21 -31.35
CA VAL A 951 2.34 19.85 -32.66
C VAL A 951 2.50 18.81 -33.77
N THR A 952 1.46 18.67 -34.59
CA THR A 952 1.50 17.85 -35.81
C THR A 952 2.26 18.59 -36.91
N LEU A 953 3.51 18.20 -37.14
CA LEU A 953 4.20 18.48 -38.40
C LEU A 953 3.66 17.48 -39.42
N GLY A 954 2.68 17.89 -40.23
CA GLY A 954 1.88 17.02 -41.09
C GLY A 954 2.70 16.03 -41.96
N SER A 955 2.05 14.97 -42.42
CA SER A 955 2.67 13.88 -43.20
C SER A 955 3.41 14.33 -44.49
N SER A 956 3.16 15.55 -44.96
CA SER A 956 3.77 16.21 -46.12
C SER A 956 4.99 17.09 -45.83
N VAL A 957 5.46 17.15 -44.58
CA VAL A 957 6.59 18.00 -44.17
C VAL A 957 7.93 17.31 -44.48
N PRO A 958 8.79 17.86 -45.37
CA PRO A 958 10.08 17.26 -45.71
C PRO A 958 11.02 17.22 -44.50
N SER A 959 11.86 16.18 -44.42
CA SER A 959 12.95 16.11 -43.46
C SER A 959 13.81 17.37 -43.58
N GLY A 960 14.10 18.01 -42.45
CA GLY A 960 14.74 19.32 -42.46
C GLY A 960 14.61 20.08 -41.16
N GLN A 961 15.13 21.31 -41.18
CA GLN A 961 15.19 22.20 -40.03
C GLN A 961 13.91 23.05 -39.90
N TYR A 962 13.35 23.10 -38.68
CA TYR A 962 12.13 23.87 -38.36
C TYR A 962 12.36 24.76 -37.14
N LEU A 963 11.92 26.02 -37.24
CA LEU A 963 11.85 26.94 -36.11
C LEU A 963 10.51 26.74 -35.39
N VAL A 964 10.59 26.44 -34.09
CA VAL A 964 9.45 26.29 -33.19
C VAL A 964 9.48 27.44 -32.20
N THR A 965 8.38 28.17 -32.06
CA THR A 965 8.27 29.33 -31.18
C THR A 965 7.12 29.14 -30.21
N ALA A 966 7.35 29.33 -28.91
CA ALA A 966 6.31 29.40 -27.89
C ALA A 966 6.14 30.86 -27.46
N LYS A 967 4.89 31.29 -27.27
CA LYS A 967 4.52 32.64 -26.83
C LYS A 967 3.59 32.55 -25.64
N VAL A 968 3.95 33.14 -24.51
CA VAL A 968 3.07 33.29 -23.35
C VAL A 968 2.40 34.66 -23.38
N THR A 969 1.13 34.74 -22.96
CA THR A 969 0.41 35.99 -22.67
C THR A 969 -0.15 35.96 -21.25
N ASP A 970 0.02 37.03 -20.49
CA ASP A 970 -0.53 37.17 -19.14
C ASP A 970 -1.88 37.90 -19.10
N SER A 971 -2.47 38.06 -17.91
CA SER A 971 -3.77 38.71 -17.70
C SER A 971 -3.76 40.23 -17.91
N SER A 972 -2.59 40.86 -18.03
CA SER A 972 -2.46 42.27 -18.42
C SER A 972 -2.38 42.48 -19.94
N GLY A 973 -2.29 41.38 -20.70
CA GLY A 973 -2.07 41.41 -22.14
C GLY A 973 -0.59 41.51 -22.55
N LYS A 974 0.35 41.46 -21.59
CA LYS A 974 1.78 41.40 -21.89
C LYS A 974 2.11 40.02 -22.45
N SER A 975 3.05 39.95 -23.40
CA SER A 975 3.49 38.68 -23.99
C SER A 975 5.00 38.53 -24.07
N ALA A 976 5.50 37.30 -23.96
CA ALA A 976 6.90 36.94 -24.11
C ALA A 976 7.05 35.69 -24.99
N THR A 977 8.18 35.55 -25.69
CA THR A 977 8.41 34.47 -26.65
C THR A 977 9.75 33.75 -26.43
N ASN A 978 9.79 32.48 -26.83
CA ASN A 978 11.00 31.68 -26.90
C ASN A 978 10.99 30.78 -28.13
N SER A 979 12.09 30.76 -28.88
CA SER A 979 12.21 29.98 -30.11
C SER A 979 13.38 29.00 -30.03
N ILE A 980 13.15 27.80 -30.56
CA ILE A 980 14.16 26.76 -30.73
C ILE A 980 14.14 26.26 -32.17
N THR A 981 15.26 25.72 -32.61
CA THR A 981 15.37 24.99 -33.87
C THR A 981 15.30 23.49 -33.59
N VAL A 982 14.57 22.72 -34.38
CA VAL A 982 14.55 21.26 -34.33
C VAL A 982 14.74 20.66 -35.73
N PHE A 983 15.27 19.44 -35.79
CA PHE A 983 15.44 18.69 -37.03
C PHE A 983 14.39 17.58 -37.09
N VAL A 984 13.60 17.53 -38.15
CA VAL A 984 12.61 16.47 -38.35
C VAL A 984 13.21 15.41 -39.25
N ASN A 985 13.18 14.14 -38.80
CA ASN A 985 13.60 12.99 -39.60
C ASN A 985 12.41 12.37 -40.34
#